data_AF-A0A8H6MDU4-F1
#
_entry.id   AF-A0A8H6MDU4-F1
#
_cell.length_a   1.000
_cell.length_b   1.000
_cell.length_c   1.000
_cell.angle_alpha   90.00
_cell.angle_beta   90.00
_cell.angle_gamma   90.00
#
_symmetry.space_group_name_H-M   'P 1'
#
loop_
_entity.id
_entity.type
_entity.pdbx_description
1 polymer ?
#
loop_
_entity_poly.entity_id
_entity_poly.type
_entity_poly.pdbx_seq_one_letter_code
_entity_poly.pdbx_strand_id
1 'polypeptide(L)'
;MSHSNSRSMNSTGPPPAIGRQGSLGTASAATMKVEQGASDNNNVLATAMEVCTGLSDVGRALPFVAPVFILLKIIIDIEQRAQEVDAKCNDLIERITFMLSHLPVLKKMVDEEKDGSGRPSFSLQAIKQVVERMNEAVKNAAALIAAYRKQSPIARRLSISNREKFTTCADALNTCCSDLLMSLQIRQSQQLDMLTTRAVPVDDDDWAAKTFVEAHGGDFEAVQYDRELVKEFAEERNMTMDDSVMGQLEDGAVNEAVDLVSVRLEKIVKDNVSTAIVDGLKELAAQLTTVEHEQSLVCVQCESSFTQSSNHDKACSFHKAEYDSWSKSYPCCGTPHPCQYSFHREKHHCDYPYGTFFPRARNINNYVDTQEEWAAISDTSLDEDEKVEKASVGKLLRWVSRGERLQEPTILISVGRIWWKEKYYFNTFTLPDLQNISKSVRHSRRTLIYRTDPSETAESYASAEWLLSVSGKITGVRLTAKTVTSSVPFVRVCPIDLATGEKSGEVLAISDGGMRSYVPASPYVLPATVHIGPELSDEPVRPVRKDFKTRTSSPAFRVILKGVADPPLAANPKIASQRVDYFGGSISVFNNNAPGSNFPVTIADAKAQYRFVGDKDYKDAVNSKGESLIEILDYARFPMTIDPRQSSIIQFEVGVPRTEEDVKKDIRWWNRAVCARHRPVRIKLILEDIEGEEASLVLEYVFRPFPFTRIKEEDLAAFWFDEPDMISRRMVRVEKAWSEENVLRIDGSDLSVKQLEKLVYQALKTGKTELDMEIGKENGNGEWEWKAWALIDISCRRVYAFKILLQEGKLVPDDKKRFGCLGYVLCPEYGQVAQGKSRSICYATELVKFPPPGGLQPYVDPQYPTDDKVDDLKPPVPPKPTRTLSMNGANNDQMAGSSSGQTQLPAELNHRLASIDSNLARIADALEKLVGVLGR
;
A
#
# COMPACT_ATOMS: atom_id res chain seq x y z
N MET A 1 29.07 30.60 -25.21
CA MET A 1 29.65 31.68 -24.38
C MET A 1 29.73 31.14 -22.96
N SER A 2 30.81 30.47 -22.53
CA SER A 2 32.12 30.99 -22.11
C SER A 2 32.06 32.00 -20.95
N HIS A 3 32.70 31.61 -19.84
CA HIS A 3 33.25 32.43 -18.73
C HIS A 3 32.25 32.94 -17.68
N SER A 4 32.56 33.02 -16.38
CA SER A 4 33.72 32.63 -15.57
C SER A 4 33.44 32.96 -14.09
N ASN A 5 34.02 32.16 -13.20
CA ASN A 5 34.42 32.39 -11.80
C ASN A 5 34.22 33.77 -11.14
N SER A 6 33.81 33.75 -9.87
CA SER A 6 34.42 34.58 -8.82
C SER A 6 34.45 33.87 -7.45
N ARG A 7 35.48 34.19 -6.66
CA ARG A 7 36.03 33.47 -5.50
C ARG A 7 36.15 34.48 -4.35
N SER A 8 35.75 34.15 -3.12
CA SER A 8 36.31 34.63 -1.82
C SER A 8 35.65 33.85 -0.66
N MET A 9 36.30 32.94 0.08
CA MET A 9 37.25 33.10 1.21
C MET A 9 36.76 33.88 2.45
N ASN A 10 36.48 33.12 3.53
CA ASN A 10 36.90 33.28 4.96
C ASN A 10 36.15 32.20 5.78
N SER A 11 36.78 31.12 6.27
CA SER A 11 37.64 30.94 7.45
C SER A 11 36.95 31.18 8.82
N THR A 12 36.62 30.09 9.53
CA THR A 12 36.65 29.97 11.00
C THR A 12 36.75 28.48 11.36
N GLY A 13 37.81 28.10 12.08
CA GLY A 13 38.20 26.72 12.38
C GLY A 13 37.47 26.04 13.55
N PRO A 14 37.79 24.76 13.83
CA PRO A 14 37.26 24.00 14.96
C PRO A 14 38.05 24.28 16.27
N PRO A 15 37.41 24.13 17.45
CA PRO A 15 38.06 24.36 18.76
C PRO A 15 38.84 23.12 19.25
N PRO A 16 39.71 23.29 20.28
CA PRO A 16 40.89 22.45 20.50
C PRO A 16 40.68 21.26 21.46
N ALA A 17 41.47 20.21 21.24
CA ALA A 17 41.65 19.11 22.18
C ALA A 17 42.76 19.45 23.19
N ILE A 18 42.43 19.34 24.49
CA ILE A 18 43.34 19.52 25.62
C ILE A 18 44.03 18.18 25.91
N GLY A 19 45.36 18.18 25.91
CA GLY A 19 46.18 17.03 26.29
C GLY A 19 46.35 16.85 27.80
N ARG A 20 46.71 15.62 28.21
CA ARG A 20 47.45 15.37 29.46
C ARG A 20 48.39 14.17 29.27
N GLN A 21 49.65 14.40 29.65
CA GLN A 21 50.79 13.48 29.66
C GLN A 21 50.67 12.38 30.72
N GLY A 22 51.40 11.28 30.50
CA GLY A 22 51.84 10.31 31.52
C GLY A 22 52.83 9.30 30.92
N SER A 23 54.12 9.43 31.27
CA SER A 23 55.28 8.69 30.77
C SER A 23 55.53 7.34 31.47
N LEU A 24 56.38 6.50 30.85
CA LEU A 24 57.37 5.51 31.36
C LEU A 24 57.25 4.25 30.47
N GLY A 25 58.24 3.73 29.74
CA GLY A 25 59.69 3.84 29.76
C GLY A 25 60.29 2.43 29.84
N THR A 26 61.07 2.01 28.82
CA THR A 26 62.09 0.91 28.71
C THR A 26 61.97 0.22 27.34
N ALA A 27 63.01 -0.17 26.60
CA ALA A 27 64.43 0.16 26.57
C ALA A 27 64.99 -0.23 25.18
N SER A 28 65.83 0.64 24.63
CA SER A 28 66.91 0.49 23.63
C SER A 28 67.17 -0.87 22.93
N ALA A 29 67.17 -0.86 21.60
CA ALA A 29 68.10 -1.66 20.77
C ALA A 29 68.65 -0.75 19.64
N ALA A 30 69.96 -0.78 19.46
CA ALA A 30 70.78 0.26 18.86
C ALA A 30 70.55 0.51 17.35
N THR A 31 70.32 1.77 16.99
CA THR A 31 70.43 2.27 15.62
C THR A 31 71.89 2.61 15.32
N MET A 32 72.57 1.82 14.48
CA MET A 32 73.83 2.24 13.87
C MET A 32 73.51 3.29 12.80
N LYS A 33 73.89 4.55 13.06
CA LYS A 33 73.92 5.62 12.05
C LYS A 33 75.03 5.30 11.05
N VAL A 34 74.68 5.28 9.76
CA VAL A 34 75.62 5.41 8.64
C VAL A 34 75.26 6.70 7.92
N GLU A 35 76.25 7.57 7.78
CA GLU A 35 76.16 8.88 7.14
C GLU A 35 75.87 8.72 5.63
N GLN A 36 74.84 9.41 5.13
CA GLN A 36 74.53 9.51 3.70
C GLN A 36 75.46 10.55 3.06
N GLY A 37 76.42 10.07 2.26
CA GLY A 37 77.09 10.85 1.23
C GLY A 37 76.30 10.79 -0.08
N ALA A 38 76.13 11.92 -0.74
CA ALA A 38 75.37 12.07 -1.97
C ALA A 38 76.05 11.41 -3.20
N SER A 39 75.29 10.63 -3.97
CA SER A 39 75.51 10.44 -5.40
C SER A 39 74.14 10.36 -6.12
N ASP A 40 74.12 10.83 -7.37
CA ASP A 40 72.94 11.16 -8.16
C ASP A 40 72.00 9.98 -8.50
N ASN A 41 70.72 10.33 -8.71
CA ASN A 41 69.53 9.47 -8.90
C ASN A 41 69.70 8.21 -9.78
N ASN A 42 69.88 7.04 -9.15
CA ASN A 42 69.64 5.75 -9.82
C ASN A 42 68.14 5.38 -9.72
N ASN A 43 67.35 5.72 -10.75
CA ASN A 43 65.90 5.46 -10.81
C ASN A 43 65.55 3.97 -10.63
N VAL A 44 66.44 3.06 -11.03
CA VAL A 44 66.27 1.60 -10.86
C VAL A 44 66.24 1.22 -9.39
N LEU A 45 67.17 1.77 -8.61
CA LEU A 45 67.29 1.50 -7.18
C LEU A 45 66.12 2.10 -6.39
N ALA A 46 65.66 3.29 -6.78
CA ALA A 46 64.46 3.92 -6.20
C ALA A 46 63.20 3.07 -6.44
N THR A 47 63.03 2.54 -7.66
CA THR A 47 61.91 1.64 -8.00
C THR A 47 62.00 0.32 -7.21
N ALA A 48 63.21 -0.24 -7.07
CA ALA A 48 63.45 -1.43 -6.27
C ALA A 48 63.09 -1.21 -4.79
N MET A 49 63.43 -0.04 -4.22
CA MET A 49 63.05 0.33 -2.85
C MET A 49 61.53 0.44 -2.68
N GLU A 50 60.82 1.05 -3.64
CA GLU A 50 59.36 1.13 -3.62
C GLU A 50 58.72 -0.26 -3.64
N VAL A 51 59.13 -1.13 -4.57
CA VAL A 51 58.64 -2.51 -4.64
C VAL A 51 58.97 -3.29 -3.36
N CYS A 52 60.18 -3.11 -2.80
CA CYS A 52 60.60 -3.73 -1.54
C CYS A 52 59.68 -3.34 -0.38
N THR A 53 59.24 -2.08 -0.28
CA THR A 53 58.29 -1.66 0.77
C THR A 53 56.94 -2.36 0.66
N GLY A 54 56.42 -2.54 -0.55
CA GLY A 54 55.15 -3.26 -0.77
C GLY A 54 55.22 -4.77 -0.50
N LEU A 55 56.39 -5.38 -0.70
CA LEU A 55 56.59 -6.83 -0.49
C LEU A 55 56.69 -7.24 0.97
N SER A 56 57.01 -6.33 1.89
CA SER A 56 57.09 -6.65 3.32
C SER A 56 55.76 -7.16 3.86
N ASP A 57 54.65 -6.51 3.47
CA ASP A 57 53.30 -6.89 3.87
C ASP A 57 52.82 -8.19 3.23
N VAL A 58 53.30 -8.47 2.01
CA VAL A 58 53.01 -9.73 1.30
C VAL A 58 53.76 -10.88 1.98
N GLY A 59 55.03 -10.68 2.33
CA GLY A 59 55.84 -11.68 3.03
C GLY A 59 55.32 -12.02 4.44
N ARG A 60 54.70 -11.07 5.13
CA ARG A 60 54.00 -11.33 6.41
C ARG A 60 52.74 -12.19 6.21
N ALA A 61 51.97 -11.93 5.15
CA ALA A 61 50.76 -12.70 4.85
C ALA A 61 51.07 -14.08 4.26
N LEU A 62 52.13 -14.19 3.46
CA LEU A 62 52.55 -15.39 2.72
C LEU A 62 54.03 -15.71 3.01
N PRO A 63 54.32 -16.54 4.02
CA PRO A 63 55.69 -16.78 4.49
C PRO A 63 56.67 -17.27 3.41
N PHE A 64 56.19 -17.95 2.36
CA PHE A 64 57.03 -18.44 1.26
C PHE A 64 57.51 -17.33 0.30
N VAL A 65 56.94 -16.12 0.40
CA VAL A 65 57.36 -14.92 -0.36
C VAL A 65 58.42 -14.10 0.40
N ALA A 66 58.49 -14.24 1.73
CA ALA A 66 59.43 -13.51 2.58
C ALA A 66 60.92 -13.62 2.16
N PRO A 67 61.43 -14.78 1.66
CA PRO A 67 62.82 -14.88 1.21
C PRO A 67 63.18 -13.87 0.10
N VAL A 68 62.31 -13.67 -0.91
CA VAL A 68 62.65 -12.74 -2.00
C VAL A 68 62.69 -11.29 -1.53
N PHE A 69 61.82 -10.90 -0.59
CA PHE A 69 61.86 -9.58 0.02
C PHE A 69 63.21 -9.32 0.70
N ILE A 70 63.71 -10.29 1.48
CA ILE A 70 65.00 -10.19 2.16
C ILE A 70 66.14 -10.10 1.14
N LEU A 71 66.11 -10.93 0.08
CA LEU A 71 67.13 -10.92 -0.96
C LEU A 71 67.15 -9.60 -1.75
N LEU A 72 65.99 -9.05 -2.11
CA LEU A 72 65.89 -7.75 -2.77
C LEU A 72 66.45 -6.64 -1.87
N LYS A 73 66.16 -6.67 -0.56
CA LYS A 73 66.73 -5.71 0.39
C LYS A 73 68.26 -5.81 0.46
N ILE A 74 68.82 -7.02 0.43
CA ILE A 74 70.27 -7.22 0.41
C ILE A 74 70.89 -6.67 -0.88
N ILE A 75 70.25 -6.90 -2.04
CA ILE A 75 70.69 -6.32 -3.32
C ILE A 75 70.70 -4.79 -3.26
N ILE A 76 69.62 -4.19 -2.75
CA ILE A 76 69.52 -2.73 -2.56
C ILE A 76 70.64 -2.22 -1.65
N ASP A 77 70.89 -2.89 -0.52
CA ASP A 77 71.93 -2.47 0.43
C ASP A 77 73.36 -2.58 -0.17
N ILE A 78 73.61 -3.55 -1.04
CA ILE A 78 74.89 -3.70 -1.75
C ILE A 78 75.06 -2.56 -2.76
N GLU A 79 74.02 -2.28 -3.55
CA GLU A 79 74.06 -1.30 -4.63
C GLU A 79 74.03 0.14 -4.13
N GLN A 80 73.37 0.42 -3.01
CA GLN A 80 73.49 1.72 -2.31
C GLN A 80 74.91 2.03 -1.85
N ARG A 81 75.72 0.99 -1.59
CA ARG A 81 77.12 1.14 -1.16
C ARG A 81 78.11 1.14 -2.33
N ALA A 82 77.67 0.84 -3.55
CA ALA A 82 78.53 0.85 -4.71
C ALA A 82 78.89 2.30 -5.09
N GLN A 83 80.17 2.55 -5.35
CA GLN A 83 80.68 3.89 -5.72
C GLN A 83 80.39 4.25 -7.18
N GLU A 84 80.08 3.26 -8.04
CA GLU A 84 79.80 3.43 -9.46
C GLU A 84 78.56 2.65 -9.91
N VAL A 85 77.82 3.22 -10.86
CA VAL A 85 76.64 2.59 -11.47
C VAL A 85 77.10 1.60 -12.54
N ASP A 86 76.66 0.35 -12.44
CA ASP A 86 76.99 -0.71 -13.40
C ASP A 86 75.73 -1.14 -14.16
N ALA A 87 75.79 -1.14 -15.49
CA ALA A 87 74.64 -1.41 -16.34
C ALA A 87 74.13 -2.85 -16.20
N LYS A 88 75.02 -3.83 -15.97
CA LYS A 88 74.67 -5.25 -15.83
C LYS A 88 73.99 -5.51 -14.49
N CYS A 89 74.47 -4.86 -13.42
CA CYS A 89 73.82 -4.91 -12.11
C CYS A 89 72.44 -4.24 -12.14
N ASN A 90 72.33 -3.06 -12.75
CA ASN A 90 71.04 -2.38 -12.93
C ASN A 90 70.05 -3.21 -13.77
N ASP A 91 70.49 -3.87 -14.85
CA ASP A 91 69.63 -4.74 -15.65
C ASP A 91 69.05 -5.90 -14.83
N LEU A 92 69.87 -6.58 -14.01
CA LEU A 92 69.36 -7.62 -13.12
C LEU A 92 68.40 -7.06 -12.07
N ILE A 93 68.69 -5.89 -11.48
CA ILE A 93 67.80 -5.25 -10.51
C ILE A 93 66.46 -4.87 -11.16
N GLU A 94 66.46 -4.35 -12.39
CA GLU A 94 65.23 -4.05 -13.13
C GLU A 94 64.40 -5.32 -13.38
N ARG A 95 65.03 -6.41 -13.83
CA ARG A 95 64.36 -7.70 -14.06
C ARG A 95 63.78 -8.27 -12.77
N ILE A 96 64.54 -8.24 -11.68
CA ILE A 96 64.09 -8.69 -10.34
C ILE A 96 62.93 -7.81 -9.88
N THR A 97 63.08 -6.48 -9.92
CA THR A 97 62.08 -5.53 -9.46
C THR A 97 60.77 -5.67 -10.23
N PHE A 98 60.85 -5.81 -11.56
CA PHE A 98 59.70 -6.05 -12.41
C PHE A 98 58.98 -7.35 -12.01
N MET A 99 59.71 -8.46 -11.92
CA MET A 99 59.15 -9.76 -11.53
C MET A 99 58.45 -9.70 -10.16
N LEU A 100 59.07 -9.04 -9.17
CA LEU A 100 58.53 -8.98 -7.81
C LEU A 100 57.38 -7.98 -7.65
N SER A 101 57.27 -6.98 -8.53
CA SER A 101 56.16 -6.03 -8.52
C SER A 101 54.78 -6.68 -8.69
N HIS A 102 54.73 -7.92 -9.19
CA HIS A 102 53.49 -8.70 -9.38
C HIS A 102 53.06 -9.53 -8.16
N LEU A 103 53.97 -9.79 -7.21
CA LEU A 103 53.67 -10.61 -6.03
C LEU A 103 52.58 -10.04 -5.09
N PRO A 104 52.34 -8.72 -4.98
CA PRO A 104 51.22 -8.18 -4.21
C PRO A 104 49.83 -8.70 -4.62
N VAL A 105 49.65 -9.17 -5.86
CA VAL A 105 48.40 -9.79 -6.33
C VAL A 105 48.05 -11.05 -5.53
N LEU A 106 49.06 -11.79 -5.06
CA LEU A 106 48.86 -13.03 -4.30
C LEU A 106 48.09 -12.80 -3.00
N LYS A 107 48.27 -11.65 -2.37
CA LYS A 107 47.54 -11.30 -1.14
C LYS A 107 46.03 -11.20 -1.40
N LYS A 108 45.63 -10.56 -2.51
CA LYS A 108 44.22 -10.45 -2.91
C LYS A 108 43.59 -11.81 -3.21
N MET A 109 44.31 -12.67 -3.93
CA MET A 109 43.84 -14.03 -4.25
C MET A 109 43.60 -14.87 -2.99
N VAL A 110 44.45 -14.71 -1.97
CA VAL A 110 44.34 -15.45 -0.69
C VAL A 110 43.25 -14.89 0.21
N ASP A 111 43.02 -13.58 0.19
CA ASP A 111 41.93 -12.95 0.94
C ASP A 111 40.56 -13.35 0.36
N GLU A 112 40.43 -13.46 -0.97
CA GLU A 112 39.20 -13.93 -1.64
C GLU A 112 38.89 -15.42 -1.42
N GLU A 113 39.91 -16.25 -1.17
CA GLU A 113 39.76 -17.71 -0.97
C GLU A 113 39.33 -18.09 0.46
N LYS A 114 39.53 -17.19 1.44
CA LYS A 114 39.11 -17.39 2.85
C LYS A 114 37.60 -17.35 3.06
N ASP A 115 36.83 -16.86 2.08
CA ASP A 115 35.39 -16.65 2.19
C ASP A 115 34.51 -17.86 1.78
N GLY A 116 35.04 -19.10 1.57
CA GLY A 116 34.07 -20.17 1.26
C GLY A 116 34.39 -21.66 1.06
N SER A 117 35.60 -22.23 1.19
CA SER A 117 35.70 -23.71 1.01
C SER A 117 36.81 -24.49 1.71
N GLY A 118 37.72 -23.88 2.46
CA GLY A 118 38.62 -24.60 3.38
C GLY A 118 39.55 -25.67 2.76
N ARG A 119 39.71 -25.71 1.43
CA ARG A 119 40.75 -26.49 0.74
C ARG A 119 41.59 -25.54 -0.12
N PRO A 120 42.93 -25.58 -0.04
CA PRO A 120 43.77 -24.78 -0.95
C PRO A 120 43.51 -25.23 -2.38
N SER A 121 43.13 -24.31 -3.27
CA SER A 121 43.00 -24.65 -4.69
C SER A 121 44.34 -25.09 -5.27
N PHE A 122 44.29 -25.97 -6.27
CA PHE A 122 45.45 -26.44 -7.04
C PHE A 122 46.32 -25.29 -7.59
N SER A 123 45.74 -24.10 -7.78
CA SER A 123 46.41 -22.89 -8.27
C SER A 123 47.45 -22.32 -7.29
N LEU A 124 47.15 -22.28 -5.98
CA LEU A 124 48.07 -21.70 -4.98
C LEU A 124 49.34 -22.56 -4.80
N GLN A 125 49.21 -23.89 -4.93
CA GLN A 125 50.36 -24.80 -4.83
C GLN A 125 51.30 -24.69 -6.03
N ALA A 126 50.76 -24.51 -7.25
CA ALA A 126 51.55 -24.27 -8.45
C ALA A 126 52.29 -22.91 -8.36
N ILE A 127 51.61 -21.87 -7.89
CA ILE A 127 52.20 -20.55 -7.64
C ILE A 127 53.32 -20.64 -6.61
N LYS A 128 53.12 -21.39 -5.52
CA LYS A 128 54.16 -21.58 -4.49
C LYS A 128 55.44 -22.18 -5.07
N GLN A 129 55.33 -23.18 -5.95
CA GLN A 129 56.50 -23.78 -6.62
C GLN A 129 57.23 -22.78 -7.52
N VAL A 130 56.49 -21.91 -8.21
CA VAL A 130 57.09 -20.84 -9.03
C VAL A 130 57.83 -19.84 -8.14
N VAL A 131 57.24 -19.41 -7.02
CA VAL A 131 57.90 -18.49 -6.07
C VAL A 131 59.13 -19.14 -5.41
N GLU A 132 59.11 -20.44 -5.14
CA GLU A 132 60.30 -21.16 -4.66
C GLU A 132 61.44 -21.16 -5.69
N ARG A 133 61.14 -21.34 -6.98
CA ARG A 133 62.15 -21.17 -8.05
C ARG A 133 62.63 -19.73 -8.18
N MET A 134 61.74 -18.75 -7.99
CA MET A 134 62.11 -17.33 -7.96
C MET A 134 63.07 -17.03 -6.82
N ASN A 135 62.84 -17.59 -5.62
CA ASN A 135 63.74 -17.42 -4.47
C ASN A 135 65.16 -17.83 -4.83
N GLU A 136 65.33 -18.97 -5.51
CA GLU A 136 66.63 -19.46 -5.96
C GLU A 136 67.25 -18.58 -7.05
N ALA A 137 66.47 -18.15 -8.06
CA ALA A 137 66.96 -17.28 -9.12
C ALA A 137 67.41 -15.91 -8.59
N VAL A 138 66.65 -15.30 -7.67
CA VAL A 138 67.01 -14.03 -7.04
C VAL A 138 68.18 -14.21 -6.07
N LYS A 139 68.30 -15.34 -5.38
CA LYS A 139 69.47 -15.66 -4.53
C LYS A 139 70.75 -15.73 -5.37
N ASN A 140 70.70 -16.41 -6.50
CA ASN A 140 71.84 -16.52 -7.42
C ASN A 140 72.21 -15.15 -8.01
N ALA A 141 71.23 -14.34 -8.40
CA ALA A 141 71.48 -12.97 -8.85
C ALA A 141 72.07 -12.08 -7.74
N ALA A 142 71.56 -12.17 -6.50
CA ALA A 142 72.09 -11.45 -5.36
C ALA A 142 73.54 -11.86 -5.04
N ALA A 143 73.85 -13.15 -5.12
CA ALA A 143 75.19 -13.67 -4.93
C ALA A 143 76.14 -13.20 -6.04
N LEU A 144 75.68 -13.21 -7.30
CA LEU A 144 76.44 -12.69 -8.44
C LEU A 144 76.73 -11.20 -8.30
N ILE A 145 75.73 -10.38 -8.00
CA ILE A 145 75.92 -8.93 -7.78
C ILE A 145 76.90 -8.69 -6.64
N ALA A 146 76.75 -9.39 -5.51
CA ALA A 146 77.63 -9.26 -4.37
C ALA A 146 79.08 -9.69 -4.65
N ALA A 147 79.27 -10.77 -5.41
CA ALA A 147 80.60 -11.26 -5.79
C ALA A 147 81.25 -10.35 -6.84
N TYR A 148 80.48 -9.93 -7.83
CA TYR A 148 80.91 -8.99 -8.86
C TYR A 148 81.35 -7.65 -8.26
N ARG A 149 80.56 -7.07 -7.36
CA ARG A 149 80.90 -5.80 -6.67
C ARG A 149 82.13 -5.89 -5.75
N LYS A 150 82.59 -7.10 -5.40
CA LYS A 150 83.84 -7.32 -4.66
C LYS A 150 85.07 -7.44 -5.57
N GLN A 151 84.90 -7.68 -6.86
CA GLN A 151 86.00 -7.65 -7.81
C GLN A 151 86.47 -6.21 -8.04
N SER A 152 87.76 -6.04 -8.24
CA SER A 152 88.36 -4.79 -8.68
C SER A 152 87.71 -4.32 -9.99
N PRO A 153 87.64 -2.99 -10.24
CA PRO A 153 87.10 -2.45 -11.49
C PRO A 153 87.74 -3.07 -12.74
N ILE A 154 89.05 -3.36 -12.70
CA ILE A 154 89.80 -3.98 -13.80
C ILE A 154 89.33 -5.43 -14.03
N ALA A 155 89.27 -6.25 -12.97
CA ALA A 155 88.86 -7.65 -13.07
C ALA A 155 87.39 -7.81 -13.53
N ARG A 156 86.54 -6.83 -13.23
CA ARG A 156 85.14 -6.80 -13.68
C ARG A 156 84.98 -6.65 -15.19
N ARG A 157 85.92 -5.96 -15.85
CA ARG A 157 85.91 -5.69 -17.31
C ARG A 157 86.65 -6.77 -18.09
N LEU A 158 87.80 -7.20 -17.57
CA LEU A 158 88.69 -8.19 -18.19
C LEU A 158 88.38 -9.64 -17.79
N SER A 159 87.17 -9.98 -17.33
CA SER A 159 86.75 -11.38 -17.15
C SER A 159 85.53 -11.70 -18.03
N ILE A 160 85.73 -12.50 -19.09
CA ILE A 160 84.64 -12.94 -19.99
C ILE A 160 83.55 -13.69 -19.22
N SER A 161 83.94 -14.49 -18.23
CA SER A 161 83.03 -15.33 -17.46
C SER A 161 81.92 -14.52 -16.77
N ASN A 162 82.17 -13.25 -16.45
CA ASN A 162 81.16 -12.38 -15.85
C ASN A 162 79.95 -12.18 -16.78
N ARG A 163 80.20 -11.91 -18.07
CA ARG A 163 79.13 -11.65 -19.04
C ARG A 163 78.21 -12.86 -19.22
N GLU A 164 78.77 -14.05 -19.34
CA GLU A 164 78.02 -15.30 -19.45
C GLU A 164 77.20 -15.57 -18.18
N LYS A 165 77.74 -15.24 -17.00
CA LYS A 165 77.04 -15.38 -15.71
C LYS A 165 75.87 -14.41 -15.57
N PHE A 166 76.04 -13.14 -15.96
CA PHE A 166 74.94 -12.17 -15.98
C PHE A 166 73.86 -12.58 -16.99
N THR A 167 74.24 -13.13 -18.14
CA THR A 167 73.29 -13.66 -19.14
C THR A 167 72.51 -14.85 -18.57
N THR A 168 73.20 -15.81 -17.95
CA THR A 168 72.57 -16.98 -17.32
C THR A 168 71.59 -16.59 -16.20
N CYS A 169 71.96 -15.61 -15.37
CA CYS A 169 71.06 -15.09 -14.34
C CYS A 169 69.85 -14.35 -14.94
N ALA A 170 70.06 -13.55 -15.99
CA ALA A 170 68.98 -12.86 -16.69
C ALA A 170 67.98 -13.86 -17.31
N ASP A 171 68.46 -14.93 -17.93
CA ASP A 171 67.60 -15.98 -18.51
C ASP A 171 66.81 -16.73 -17.45
N ALA A 172 67.43 -17.05 -16.30
CA ALA A 172 66.74 -17.68 -15.18
C ALA A 172 65.64 -16.78 -14.60
N LEU A 173 65.90 -15.47 -14.45
CA LEU A 173 64.91 -14.50 -13.98
C LEU A 173 63.77 -14.31 -14.99
N ASN A 174 64.08 -14.22 -16.28
CA ASN A 174 63.07 -14.11 -17.34
C ASN A 174 62.14 -15.32 -17.36
N THR A 175 62.71 -16.53 -17.22
CA THR A 175 61.95 -17.79 -17.16
C THR A 175 61.00 -17.78 -15.96
N CYS A 176 61.50 -17.39 -14.77
CA CYS A 176 60.67 -17.30 -13.57
C CYS A 176 59.58 -16.22 -13.69
N CYS A 177 59.88 -15.10 -14.32
CA CYS A 177 58.91 -14.02 -14.55
C CYS A 177 57.78 -14.45 -15.50
N SER A 178 58.13 -15.15 -16.60
CA SER A 178 57.15 -15.71 -17.53
C SER A 178 56.23 -16.73 -16.83
N ASP A 179 56.82 -17.66 -16.07
CA ASP A 179 56.08 -18.66 -15.28
C ASP A 179 55.13 -18.02 -14.27
N LEU A 180 55.58 -16.95 -13.59
CA LEU A 180 54.78 -16.23 -12.61
C LEU A 180 53.57 -15.56 -13.26
N LEU A 181 53.77 -14.85 -14.37
CA LEU A 181 52.68 -14.15 -15.05
C LEU A 181 51.66 -15.11 -15.66
N MET A 182 52.13 -16.25 -16.19
CA MET A 182 51.26 -17.31 -16.68
C MET A 182 50.44 -17.91 -15.53
N SER A 183 51.07 -18.14 -14.37
CA SER A 183 50.39 -18.67 -13.17
C SER A 183 49.38 -17.69 -12.58
N LEU A 184 49.63 -16.38 -12.69
CA LEU A 184 48.73 -15.31 -12.25
C LEU A 184 47.67 -14.93 -13.30
N GLN A 185 47.68 -15.55 -14.49
CA GLN A 185 46.81 -15.20 -15.63
C GLN A 185 46.86 -13.72 -16.04
N ILE A 186 47.97 -13.04 -15.78
CA ILE A 186 48.17 -11.64 -16.15
C ILE A 186 48.48 -11.60 -17.66
N ARG A 187 47.71 -10.83 -18.45
CA ARG A 187 48.01 -10.64 -19.88
C ARG A 187 49.41 -10.05 -20.03
N GLN A 188 50.26 -10.69 -20.83
CA GLN A 188 51.63 -10.23 -21.09
C GLN A 188 51.60 -8.78 -21.60
N SER A 189 52.28 -7.87 -20.89
CA SER A 189 52.37 -6.47 -21.26
C SER A 189 53.52 -6.25 -22.26
N GLN A 190 53.46 -5.20 -23.09
CA GLN A 190 54.55 -4.83 -24.00
C GLN A 190 55.91 -4.60 -23.29
N GLN A 191 55.90 -4.30 -21.99
CA GLN A 191 57.09 -4.19 -21.15
C GLN A 191 57.78 -5.55 -20.91
N LEU A 192 57.02 -6.65 -20.89
CA LEU A 192 57.60 -7.99 -20.79
C LEU A 192 58.45 -8.28 -22.02
N ASP A 193 57.90 -8.10 -23.22
CA ASP A 193 58.62 -8.33 -24.49
C ASP A 193 59.92 -7.51 -24.53
N MET A 194 59.89 -6.24 -24.09
CA MET A 194 61.10 -5.41 -24.03
C MET A 194 62.15 -5.92 -23.03
N LEU A 195 61.74 -6.46 -21.87
CA LEU A 195 62.66 -6.97 -20.86
C LEU A 195 63.16 -8.39 -21.18
N THR A 196 62.31 -9.28 -21.70
CA THR A 196 62.67 -10.68 -21.99
C THR A 196 63.46 -10.85 -23.28
N THR A 197 63.35 -9.91 -24.24
CA THR A 197 64.09 -9.98 -25.52
C THR A 197 65.35 -9.11 -25.57
N ARG A 198 65.57 -8.22 -24.60
CA ARG A 198 66.80 -7.40 -24.55
C ARG A 198 67.99 -8.20 -24.03
N ALA A 199 69.10 -8.14 -24.76
CA ALA A 199 70.38 -8.66 -24.30
C ALA A 199 70.89 -7.89 -23.07
N VAL A 200 71.71 -8.54 -22.25
CA VAL A 200 72.41 -7.89 -21.12
C VAL A 200 73.23 -6.70 -21.66
N PRO A 201 73.09 -5.49 -21.07
CA PRO A 201 73.76 -4.29 -21.57
C PRO A 201 75.28 -4.41 -21.48
N VAL A 202 75.95 -3.74 -22.41
CA VAL A 202 77.42 -3.63 -22.51
C VAL A 202 77.74 -2.15 -22.33
N ASP A 203 78.55 -1.81 -21.34
CA ASP A 203 78.98 -0.43 -21.13
C ASP A 203 80.22 -0.07 -21.96
N ASP A 204 80.57 1.22 -21.96
CA ASP A 204 81.67 1.76 -22.76
C ASP A 204 83.03 1.15 -22.37
N ASP A 205 83.19 0.74 -21.11
CA ASP A 205 84.41 0.09 -20.60
C ASP A 205 84.44 -1.41 -20.93
N ASP A 206 83.30 -2.09 -21.04
CA ASP A 206 83.23 -3.45 -21.56
C ASP A 206 83.56 -3.47 -23.07
N TRP A 207 83.11 -2.46 -23.82
CA TRP A 207 83.51 -2.27 -25.23
C TRP A 207 85.00 -2.02 -25.35
N ALA A 208 85.55 -1.19 -24.47
CA ALA A 208 86.98 -0.94 -24.41
C ALA A 208 87.81 -2.18 -24.12
N ALA A 209 87.41 -2.97 -23.12
CA ALA A 209 88.05 -4.24 -22.80
C ALA A 209 88.03 -5.19 -24.00
N LYS A 210 86.89 -5.25 -24.71
CA LYS A 210 86.75 -6.06 -25.92
C LYS A 210 87.67 -5.57 -27.05
N THR A 211 87.69 -4.26 -27.32
CA THR A 211 88.56 -3.67 -28.35
C THR A 211 90.04 -3.79 -27.99
N PHE A 212 90.38 -3.68 -26.70
CA PHE A 212 91.75 -3.87 -26.20
C PHE A 212 92.22 -5.31 -26.43
N VAL A 213 91.38 -6.31 -26.13
CA VAL A 213 91.70 -7.72 -26.40
C VAL A 213 91.78 -8.01 -27.90
N GLU A 214 90.88 -7.44 -28.71
CA GLU A 214 90.92 -7.55 -30.18
C GLU A 214 92.20 -6.94 -30.77
N ALA A 215 92.66 -5.80 -30.23
CA ALA A 215 93.91 -5.14 -30.65
C ALA A 215 95.17 -5.95 -30.31
N HIS A 216 95.10 -6.81 -29.27
CA HIS A 216 96.21 -7.63 -28.78
C HIS A 216 96.13 -9.10 -29.22
N GLY A 217 95.45 -9.39 -30.33
CA GLY A 217 95.45 -10.71 -30.98
C GLY A 217 94.16 -11.52 -30.81
N GLY A 218 93.14 -10.97 -30.13
CA GLY A 218 91.81 -11.57 -30.01
C GLY A 218 91.70 -12.75 -29.04
N ASP A 219 92.80 -13.15 -28.41
CA ASP A 219 92.83 -14.19 -27.38
C ASP A 219 92.74 -13.54 -25.98
N PHE A 220 91.62 -13.78 -25.32
CA PHE A 220 91.32 -13.19 -24.03
C PHE A 220 92.13 -13.83 -22.89
N GLU A 221 92.46 -15.12 -23.00
CA GLU A 221 93.30 -15.81 -22.02
C GLU A 221 94.71 -15.22 -22.00
N ALA A 222 95.24 -14.84 -23.17
CA ALA A 222 96.56 -14.21 -23.28
C ALA A 222 96.65 -12.87 -22.52
N VAL A 223 95.58 -12.05 -22.56
CA VAL A 223 95.53 -10.76 -21.83
C VAL A 223 95.30 -10.97 -20.33
N GLN A 224 94.50 -11.97 -19.94
CA GLN A 224 94.14 -12.27 -18.55
C GLN A 224 95.32 -12.73 -17.69
N TYR A 225 96.26 -13.48 -18.28
CA TYR A 225 97.44 -14.02 -17.57
C TYR A 225 98.70 -13.15 -17.72
N ASP A 226 98.67 -12.09 -18.53
CA ASP A 226 99.78 -11.16 -18.72
C ASP A 226 99.61 -9.90 -17.86
N ARG A 227 100.45 -9.79 -16.82
CA ARG A 227 100.43 -8.66 -15.88
C ARG A 227 100.75 -7.33 -16.55
N GLU A 228 101.54 -7.31 -17.61
CA GLU A 228 101.90 -6.08 -18.30
C GLU A 228 100.73 -5.55 -19.14
N LEU A 229 100.01 -6.43 -19.84
CA LEU A 229 98.82 -6.07 -20.63
C LEU A 229 97.65 -5.61 -19.74
N VAL A 230 97.45 -6.23 -18.58
CA VAL A 230 96.43 -5.78 -17.60
C VAL A 230 96.77 -4.40 -17.04
N LYS A 231 98.07 -4.11 -16.84
CA LYS A 231 98.53 -2.80 -16.38
C LYS A 231 98.36 -1.72 -17.45
N GLU A 232 98.65 -2.05 -18.71
CA GLU A 232 98.42 -1.14 -19.84
C GLU A 232 96.94 -0.76 -19.98
N PHE A 233 96.04 -1.74 -19.88
CA PHE A 233 94.59 -1.48 -19.85
C PHE A 233 94.17 -0.58 -18.68
N ALA A 234 94.74 -0.83 -17.48
CA ALA A 234 94.46 -0.02 -16.29
C ALA A 234 94.93 1.43 -16.45
N GLU A 235 96.10 1.67 -17.04
CA GLU A 235 96.61 3.00 -17.33
C GLU A 235 95.79 3.71 -18.42
N GLU A 236 95.38 3.02 -19.48
CA GLU A 236 94.52 3.59 -20.55
C GLU A 236 93.17 4.09 -20.00
N ARG A 237 92.64 3.38 -18.99
CA ARG A 237 91.33 3.65 -18.38
C ARG A 237 91.38 4.44 -17.08
N ASN A 238 92.55 4.95 -16.66
CA ASN A 238 92.76 5.63 -15.38
C ASN A 238 92.29 4.80 -14.16
N MET A 239 92.48 3.49 -14.19
CA MET A 239 92.12 2.57 -13.10
C MET A 239 93.36 2.21 -12.27
N THR A 240 93.18 2.08 -10.95
CA THR A 240 94.27 1.69 -10.04
C THR A 240 94.44 0.17 -10.01
N MET A 241 95.64 -0.33 -10.35
CA MET A 241 95.98 -1.75 -10.25
C MET A 241 96.58 -2.08 -8.87
N ASP A 242 96.03 -3.07 -8.18
CA ASP A 242 96.60 -3.68 -6.98
C ASP A 242 97.06 -5.13 -7.25
N ASP A 243 97.81 -5.73 -6.33
CA ASP A 243 98.31 -7.11 -6.48
C ASP A 243 97.19 -8.17 -6.43
N SER A 244 95.96 -7.80 -6.03
CA SER A 244 94.82 -8.72 -5.94
C SER A 244 94.07 -8.87 -7.26
N VAL A 245 94.26 -7.96 -8.22
CA VAL A 245 93.60 -7.98 -9.54
C VAL A 245 93.90 -9.27 -10.31
N MET A 246 95.16 -9.72 -10.30
CA MET A 246 95.56 -10.92 -11.05
C MET A 246 94.89 -12.19 -10.51
N GLY A 247 94.75 -12.32 -9.19
CA GLY A 247 94.05 -13.45 -8.57
C GLY A 247 92.52 -13.42 -8.76
N GLN A 248 91.95 -12.24 -9.02
CA GLN A 248 90.52 -12.08 -9.34
C GLN A 248 90.21 -12.35 -10.81
N LEU A 249 91.23 -12.34 -11.67
CA LEU A 249 91.15 -12.63 -13.08
C LEU A 249 91.21 -14.14 -13.37
N GLU A 250 91.80 -14.97 -12.50
CA GLU A 250 91.86 -16.43 -12.66
C GLU A 250 90.48 -17.05 -12.92
N ASP A 251 90.43 -18.02 -13.85
CA ASP A 251 89.17 -18.67 -14.23
C ASP A 251 88.55 -19.40 -13.02
N GLY A 252 87.28 -19.14 -12.74
CA GLY A 252 86.56 -19.69 -11.58
C GLY A 252 86.58 -18.88 -10.28
N ALA A 253 87.40 -17.83 -10.13
CA ALA A 253 87.47 -17.03 -8.88
C ALA A 253 86.11 -16.41 -8.49
N VAL A 254 85.31 -16.00 -9.48
CA VAL A 254 83.95 -15.49 -9.26
C VAL A 254 82.97 -16.61 -8.91
N ASN A 255 83.15 -17.83 -9.42
CA ASN A 255 82.26 -18.94 -9.10
C ASN A 255 82.41 -19.34 -7.63
N GLU A 256 83.63 -19.46 -7.15
CA GLU A 256 83.89 -19.73 -5.73
C GLU A 256 83.36 -18.61 -4.83
N ALA A 257 83.53 -17.35 -5.25
CA ALA A 257 82.99 -16.20 -4.53
C ALA A 257 81.45 -16.18 -4.54
N VAL A 258 80.81 -16.51 -5.66
CA VAL A 258 79.34 -16.61 -5.79
C VAL A 258 78.79 -17.74 -4.93
N ASP A 259 79.41 -18.93 -4.95
CA ASP A 259 78.97 -20.07 -4.14
C ASP A 259 79.10 -19.77 -2.64
N LEU A 260 80.22 -19.18 -2.22
CA LEU A 260 80.43 -18.78 -0.83
C LEU A 260 79.40 -17.73 -0.38
N VAL A 261 79.08 -16.76 -1.24
CA VAL A 261 78.07 -15.74 -0.93
C VAL A 261 76.66 -16.36 -0.95
N SER A 262 76.36 -17.25 -1.89
CA SER A 262 75.05 -17.92 -1.99
C SER A 262 74.74 -18.73 -0.72
N VAL A 263 75.71 -19.51 -0.22
CA VAL A 263 75.58 -20.24 1.06
C VAL A 263 75.35 -19.29 2.23
N ARG A 264 76.07 -18.15 2.27
CA ARG A 264 75.88 -17.14 3.32
C ARG A 264 74.50 -16.48 3.23
N LEU A 265 74.02 -16.14 2.04
CA LEU A 265 72.70 -15.58 1.81
C LEU A 265 71.60 -16.56 2.22
N GLU A 266 71.76 -17.85 1.90
CA GLU A 266 70.82 -18.88 2.31
C GLU A 266 70.70 -18.99 3.84
N LYS A 267 71.82 -18.87 4.57
CA LYS A 267 71.80 -18.80 6.03
C LYS A 267 71.06 -17.57 6.54
N ILE A 268 71.35 -16.37 6.00
CA ILE A 268 70.68 -15.12 6.38
C ILE A 268 69.17 -15.17 6.11
N VAL A 269 68.76 -15.78 4.99
CA VAL A 269 67.36 -15.96 4.64
C VAL A 269 66.67 -16.91 5.63
N LYS A 270 67.27 -18.06 5.95
CA LYS A 270 66.70 -19.03 6.91
C LYS A 270 66.55 -18.44 8.32
N ASP A 271 67.54 -17.67 8.79
CA ASP A 271 67.52 -17.03 10.11
C ASP A 271 66.46 -15.91 10.20
N ASN A 272 66.22 -15.17 9.12
CA ASN A 272 65.21 -14.10 9.07
C ASN A 272 63.78 -14.60 8.82
N VAL A 273 63.60 -15.67 8.05
CA VAL A 273 62.28 -16.28 7.81
C VAL A 273 61.75 -16.94 9.09
N SER A 274 62.62 -17.59 9.87
CA SER A 274 62.25 -18.19 11.15
C SER A 274 61.84 -17.14 12.20
N THR A 275 62.44 -15.96 12.21
CA THR A 275 62.02 -14.83 13.07
C THR A 275 60.72 -14.18 12.57
N ALA A 276 60.56 -13.95 11.27
CA ALA A 276 59.33 -13.36 10.71
C ALA A 276 58.09 -14.26 10.89
N ILE A 277 58.24 -15.58 10.81
CA ILE A 277 57.17 -16.55 11.09
C ILE A 277 56.76 -16.50 12.56
N VAL A 278 57.73 -16.40 13.49
CA VAL A 278 57.47 -16.38 14.93
C VAL A 278 56.80 -15.07 15.37
N ASP A 279 57.22 -13.92 14.83
CA ASP A 279 56.62 -12.63 15.15
C ASP A 279 55.26 -12.44 14.47
N GLY A 280 55.11 -12.90 13.21
CA GLY A 280 53.81 -12.95 12.53
C GLY A 280 52.79 -13.84 13.25
N LEU A 281 53.21 -15.00 13.77
CA LEU A 281 52.35 -15.88 14.57
C LEU A 281 52.02 -15.28 15.95
N LYS A 282 52.94 -14.55 16.58
CA LYS A 282 52.68 -13.86 17.87
C LYS A 282 51.72 -12.67 17.69
N GLU A 283 51.85 -11.90 16.63
CA GLU A 283 50.99 -10.76 16.35
C GLU A 283 49.59 -11.22 15.90
N LEU A 284 49.49 -12.28 15.09
CA LEU A 284 48.22 -12.90 14.72
C LEU A 284 47.55 -13.59 15.91
N ALA A 285 48.32 -14.25 16.79
CA ALA A 285 47.81 -14.82 18.03
C ALA A 285 47.33 -13.74 19.00
N ALA A 286 48.05 -12.61 19.13
CA ALA A 286 47.65 -11.48 19.95
C ALA A 286 46.38 -10.80 19.42
N GLN A 287 46.27 -10.62 18.10
CA GLN A 287 45.06 -10.10 17.44
C GLN A 287 43.87 -11.05 17.60
N LEU A 288 44.08 -12.37 17.41
CA LEU A 288 43.07 -13.39 17.64
C LEU A 288 42.64 -13.44 19.11
N THR A 289 43.57 -13.31 20.07
CA THR A 289 43.18 -13.26 21.49
C THR A 289 42.37 -12.00 21.81
N THR A 290 42.74 -10.81 21.30
CA THR A 290 41.93 -9.60 21.51
C THR A 290 40.55 -9.68 20.86
N VAL A 291 40.43 -10.28 19.67
CA VAL A 291 39.13 -10.45 18.97
C VAL A 291 38.28 -11.54 19.62
N GLU A 292 38.88 -12.64 20.11
CA GLU A 292 38.17 -13.70 20.85
C GLU A 292 37.67 -13.23 22.23
N HIS A 293 38.35 -12.26 22.85
CA HIS A 293 37.93 -11.69 24.14
C HIS A 293 36.97 -10.49 24.00
N GLU A 294 36.81 -9.94 22.79
CA GLU A 294 35.84 -8.88 22.55
C GLU A 294 34.41 -9.46 22.50
N GLN A 295 33.52 -8.87 23.29
CA GLN A 295 32.11 -9.24 23.28
C GLN A 295 31.53 -8.99 21.87
N SER A 296 30.99 -10.05 21.26
CA SER A 296 30.21 -9.94 20.03
C SER A 296 28.88 -9.25 20.36
N LEU A 297 28.65 -8.08 19.77
CA LEU A 297 27.43 -7.28 19.88
C LEU A 297 26.62 -7.43 18.60
N VAL A 298 25.31 -7.24 18.67
CA VAL A 298 24.44 -7.26 17.49
C VAL A 298 24.07 -5.83 17.12
N CYS A 299 24.28 -5.47 15.86
CA CYS A 299 23.93 -4.15 15.37
C CYS A 299 22.42 -4.03 15.19
N VAL A 300 21.79 -3.05 15.82
CA VAL A 300 20.34 -2.84 15.70
C VAL A 300 19.90 -2.33 14.33
N GLN A 301 20.83 -1.83 13.50
CA GLN A 301 20.53 -1.20 12.19
C GLN A 301 20.56 -2.20 11.03
N CYS A 302 21.53 -3.12 11.04
CA CYS A 302 21.73 -4.13 9.99
C CYS A 302 21.59 -5.57 10.51
N GLU A 303 21.37 -5.76 11.81
CA GLU A 303 21.21 -7.05 12.49
C GLU A 303 22.45 -7.98 12.43
N SER A 304 23.56 -7.48 11.89
CA SER A 304 24.84 -8.20 11.84
C SER A 304 25.56 -8.12 13.19
N SER A 305 26.27 -9.20 13.54
CA SER A 305 27.17 -9.20 14.68
C SER A 305 28.43 -8.38 14.39
N PHE A 306 28.94 -7.67 15.39
CA PHE A 306 30.14 -6.85 15.31
C PHE A 306 30.89 -6.84 16.65
N THR A 307 32.14 -6.41 16.63
CA THR A 307 32.97 -6.19 17.82
C THR A 307 33.40 -4.72 17.83
N GLN A 308 33.88 -4.20 18.96
CA GLN A 308 34.31 -2.79 19.00
C GLN A 308 35.50 -2.54 18.07
N SER A 309 36.42 -3.50 17.93
CA SER A 309 37.55 -3.43 17.00
C SER A 309 37.13 -3.43 15.52
N SER A 310 36.04 -4.11 15.16
CA SER A 310 35.55 -4.13 13.77
C SER A 310 34.64 -2.94 13.43
N ASN A 311 34.26 -2.13 14.42
CA ASN A 311 33.36 -1.01 14.24
C ASN A 311 34.08 0.26 13.72
N HIS A 312 33.94 0.52 12.43
CA HIS A 312 34.47 1.72 11.75
C HIS A 312 33.35 2.45 11.00
N ASP A 313 33.63 3.65 10.48
CA ASP A 313 32.63 4.62 9.98
C ASP A 313 31.72 4.11 8.84
N LYS A 314 32.07 2.99 8.20
CA LYS A 314 31.29 2.35 7.13
C LYS A 314 31.04 0.86 7.37
N ALA A 315 31.28 0.38 8.58
CA ALA A 315 31.13 -1.04 8.93
C ALA A 315 29.66 -1.49 8.80
N CYS A 316 28.73 -0.66 9.25
CA CYS A 316 27.31 -0.93 9.14
C CYS A 316 26.77 -0.41 7.82
N SER A 317 26.04 -1.26 7.09
CA SER A 317 25.29 -0.88 5.89
C SER A 317 23.81 -1.20 6.10
N PHE A 318 22.93 -0.22 5.86
CA PHE A 318 21.50 -0.38 6.10
C PHE A 318 20.65 0.50 5.17
N HIS A 319 19.34 0.25 5.18
CA HIS A 319 18.35 1.09 4.50
C HIS A 319 17.74 2.10 5.45
N LYS A 320 17.47 3.31 4.94
CA LYS A 320 16.78 4.36 5.71
C LYS A 320 15.34 3.99 6.06
N ALA A 321 14.70 3.17 5.23
CA ALA A 321 13.30 2.78 5.35
C ALA A 321 13.12 1.27 5.54
N GLU A 322 11.98 0.85 6.08
CA GLU A 322 11.55 -0.55 6.16
C GLU A 322 11.29 -1.09 4.74
N TYR A 323 11.53 -2.39 4.53
CA TYR A 323 11.20 -3.06 3.28
C TYR A 323 9.68 -3.07 3.07
N ASP A 324 9.20 -2.58 1.94
CA ASP A 324 7.78 -2.64 1.59
C ASP A 324 7.50 -3.94 0.80
N SER A 325 6.77 -4.86 1.45
CA SER A 325 6.40 -6.15 0.86
C SER A 325 5.42 -6.03 -0.30
N TRP A 326 4.63 -4.95 -0.39
CA TRP A 326 3.67 -4.73 -1.47
C TRP A 326 4.36 -4.28 -2.75
N SER A 327 5.22 -3.26 -2.68
CA SER A 327 6.03 -2.83 -3.82
C SER A 327 7.29 -3.66 -4.03
N LYS A 328 7.57 -4.63 -3.15
CA LYS A 328 8.77 -5.50 -3.15
C LYS A 328 10.09 -4.72 -3.21
N SER A 329 10.12 -3.53 -2.61
CA SER A 329 11.26 -2.61 -2.72
C SER A 329 11.45 -1.80 -1.42
N TYR A 330 12.63 -1.20 -1.26
CA TYR A 330 12.87 -0.23 -0.19
C TYR A 330 12.46 1.17 -0.67
N PRO A 331 11.47 1.84 -0.06
CA PRO A 331 10.96 3.12 -0.56
C PRO A 331 11.95 4.28 -0.46
N CYS A 332 13.08 4.11 0.25
CA CYS A 332 14.14 5.11 0.32
C CYS A 332 15.01 5.20 -0.96
N CYS A 333 15.18 4.10 -1.70
CA CYS A 333 16.09 4.06 -2.86
C CYS A 333 15.64 3.12 -4.00
N GLY A 334 14.64 2.28 -3.78
CA GLY A 334 14.14 1.30 -4.76
C GLY A 334 15.06 0.12 -5.03
N THR A 335 16.25 0.07 -4.40
CA THR A 335 17.25 -0.99 -4.62
C THR A 335 17.29 -1.99 -3.48
N PRO A 336 17.68 -3.26 -3.74
CA PRO A 336 17.95 -4.21 -2.67
C PRO A 336 19.21 -3.86 -1.87
N HIS A 337 20.21 -3.23 -2.50
CA HIS A 337 21.46 -2.84 -1.86
C HIS A 337 21.27 -1.69 -0.87
N PRO A 338 21.92 -1.73 0.32
CA PRO A 338 21.85 -0.68 1.33
C PRO A 338 22.19 0.71 0.77
N CYS A 339 21.48 1.73 1.24
CA CYS A 339 21.65 3.13 0.79
C CYS A 339 22.34 4.03 1.82
N GLN A 340 22.65 3.53 3.02
CA GLN A 340 23.33 4.25 4.09
C GLN A 340 24.46 3.42 4.70
N TYR A 341 25.50 4.11 5.15
CA TYR A 341 26.68 3.53 5.80
C TYR A 341 27.02 4.33 7.07
N SER A 342 27.37 3.64 8.15
CA SER A 342 27.72 4.23 9.45
C SER A 342 28.50 3.22 10.30
N PHE A 343 28.93 3.62 11.49
CA PHE A 343 29.27 2.71 12.59
C PHE A 343 28.08 1.81 12.98
N HIS A 344 28.36 0.57 13.36
CA HIS A 344 27.41 -0.32 14.04
C HIS A 344 27.01 0.25 15.41
N ARG A 345 25.78 -0.04 15.84
CA ARG A 345 25.26 0.36 17.15
C ARG A 345 24.56 -0.81 17.84
N GLU A 346 24.91 -1.04 19.10
CA GLU A 346 24.30 -2.08 19.95
C GLU A 346 22.89 -1.71 20.46
N LYS A 347 22.57 -0.41 20.52
CA LYS A 347 21.32 0.10 21.10
C LYS A 347 20.55 0.91 20.08
N HIS A 348 19.23 0.72 20.08
CA HIS A 348 18.33 1.50 19.25
C HIS A 348 18.38 2.99 19.62
N HIS A 349 18.25 3.84 18.61
CA HIS A 349 18.32 5.30 18.75
C HIS A 349 17.36 5.97 17.77
N CYS A 350 17.14 7.26 17.94
CA CYS A 350 16.32 8.08 17.03
C CYS A 350 17.10 9.22 16.37
N ASP A 351 18.44 9.23 16.46
CA ASP A 351 19.29 10.28 15.88
C ASP A 351 19.12 10.43 14.36
N TYR A 352 18.88 9.31 13.67
CA TYR A 352 18.61 9.23 12.24
C TYR A 352 17.78 7.97 11.94
N PRO A 353 16.99 7.97 10.85
CA PRO A 353 16.11 6.85 10.49
C PRO A 353 16.86 5.67 9.87
N TYR A 354 16.43 4.46 10.23
CA TYR A 354 16.91 3.19 9.70
C TYR A 354 15.78 2.14 9.72
N GLY A 355 15.77 1.23 8.75
CA GLY A 355 14.61 0.40 8.42
C GLY A 355 14.09 -0.48 9.56
N THR A 356 14.98 -1.14 10.30
CA THR A 356 14.62 -2.02 11.43
C THR A 356 14.04 -1.26 12.64
N PHE A 357 14.19 0.06 12.69
CA PHE A 357 13.62 0.88 13.76
C PHE A 357 12.09 0.96 13.70
N PHE A 358 11.51 1.06 12.50
CA PHE A 358 10.06 1.29 12.34
C PHE A 358 9.20 0.11 12.80
N PRO A 359 9.54 -1.16 12.50
CA PRO A 359 8.87 -2.32 13.10
C PRO A 359 8.93 -2.29 14.62
N ARG A 360 10.09 -1.98 15.21
CA ARG A 360 10.23 -1.88 16.68
C ARG A 360 9.30 -0.82 17.27
N ALA A 361 9.31 0.39 16.71
CA ALA A 361 8.47 1.46 17.20
C ALA A 361 6.97 1.13 17.05
N ARG A 362 6.58 0.47 15.96
CA ARG A 362 5.21 -0.02 15.72
C ARG A 362 4.80 -1.09 16.74
N ASN A 363 5.69 -2.02 17.05
CA ASN A 363 5.48 -3.08 18.04
C ASN A 363 5.27 -2.54 19.47
N ILE A 364 5.68 -1.30 19.72
CA ILE A 364 5.44 -0.61 20.99
C ILE A 364 4.16 0.25 20.90
N ASN A 365 4.01 1.07 19.86
CA ASN A 365 2.95 2.08 19.81
C ASN A 365 1.56 1.57 19.40
N ASN A 366 1.48 0.46 18.66
CA ASN A 366 0.21 -0.01 18.09
C ASN A 366 -0.52 -1.03 18.97
N TYR A 367 -0.06 -1.25 20.20
CA TYR A 367 -0.63 -2.24 21.12
C TYR A 367 -0.96 -1.59 22.46
N VAL A 368 -2.05 -2.05 23.08
CA VAL A 368 -2.53 -1.52 24.37
C VAL A 368 -1.83 -2.13 25.59
N ASP A 369 -1.11 -3.25 25.43
CA ASP A 369 -0.45 -3.98 26.52
C ASP A 369 1.06 -3.69 26.64
N THR A 370 1.61 -2.87 25.74
CA THR A 370 3.04 -2.53 25.62
C THR A 370 3.40 -1.21 26.29
N GLN A 371 2.47 -0.27 26.37
CA GLN A 371 2.65 1.01 27.02
C GLN A 371 1.39 1.44 27.77
N GLU A 372 1.59 2.17 28.86
CA GLU A 372 0.54 2.91 29.54
C GLU A 372 0.73 4.40 29.21
N GLU A 373 -0.13 4.93 28.35
CA GLU A 373 -0.05 6.33 27.95
C GLU A 373 -0.51 7.24 29.09
N TRP A 374 0.39 8.12 29.57
CA TRP A 374 0.05 9.05 30.65
C TRP A 374 -0.58 10.33 30.13
N ALA A 375 -0.02 10.87 29.05
CA ALA A 375 -0.55 12.03 28.34
C ALA A 375 -0.16 11.96 26.85
N ALA A 376 -1.12 12.27 25.98
CA ALA A 376 -0.87 12.49 24.56
C ALA A 376 -1.63 13.70 24.05
N ILE A 377 -1.09 14.26 22.97
CA ILE A 377 -1.69 15.32 22.19
C ILE A 377 -1.52 15.02 20.72
N SER A 378 -2.53 15.37 19.94
CA SER A 378 -2.51 15.36 18.50
C SER A 378 -3.25 16.57 17.97
N ASP A 379 -2.70 17.19 16.94
CA ASP A 379 -3.31 18.28 16.19
C ASP A 379 -3.20 17.94 14.71
N THR A 380 -4.31 18.02 14.00
CA THR A 380 -4.40 17.61 12.58
C THR A 380 -4.64 18.85 11.72
N SER A 381 -3.83 19.00 10.67
CA SER A 381 -3.99 20.10 9.73
C SER A 381 -5.34 19.98 9.00
N LEU A 382 -6.08 21.08 8.94
CA LEU A 382 -7.33 21.17 8.19
C LEU A 382 -7.11 21.55 6.71
N ASP A 383 -5.92 22.06 6.36
CA ASP A 383 -5.53 22.42 4.98
C ASP A 383 -4.88 21.23 4.24
N GLU A 384 -4.08 20.41 4.94
CA GLU A 384 -3.33 19.29 4.35
C GLU A 384 -3.78 17.97 4.97
N ASP A 385 -4.28 17.05 4.14
CA ASP A 385 -4.58 15.70 4.61
C ASP A 385 -3.32 14.97 5.06
N GLU A 386 -3.45 14.17 6.13
CA GLU A 386 -2.39 13.37 6.77
C GLU A 386 -1.30 14.11 7.59
N LYS A 387 -1.25 15.45 7.56
CA LYS A 387 -0.31 16.18 8.42
C LYS A 387 -0.83 16.29 9.85
N VAL A 388 -0.30 15.44 10.70
CA VAL A 388 -0.64 15.35 12.12
C VAL A 388 0.60 15.61 12.96
N GLU A 389 0.55 16.66 13.76
CA GLU A 389 1.55 16.94 14.78
C GLU A 389 1.10 16.26 16.07
N LYS A 390 1.92 15.36 16.60
CA LYS A 390 1.57 14.60 17.81
C LYS A 390 2.75 14.43 18.74
N ALA A 391 2.46 14.34 20.03
CA ALA A 391 3.45 14.03 21.05
C ALA A 391 2.79 13.25 22.19
N SER A 392 3.51 12.31 22.79
CA SER A 392 3.05 11.51 23.91
C SER A 392 4.16 11.22 24.92
N VAL A 393 3.75 11.01 26.16
CA VAL A 393 4.58 10.50 27.25
C VAL A 393 3.81 9.40 27.99
N GLY A 394 4.50 8.33 28.34
CA GLY A 394 3.90 7.21 29.05
C GLY A 394 4.92 6.30 29.70
N LYS A 395 4.43 5.24 30.34
CA LYS A 395 5.25 4.15 30.88
C LYS A 395 5.39 3.06 29.82
N LEU A 396 6.61 2.66 29.52
CA LEU A 396 6.84 1.47 28.73
C LEU A 396 6.64 0.24 29.64
N LEU A 397 5.76 -0.66 29.24
CA LEU A 397 5.46 -1.90 29.95
C LEU A 397 6.19 -3.10 29.34
N ARG A 398 6.23 -3.17 28.00
CA ARG A 398 6.83 -4.28 27.23
C ARG A 398 7.42 -3.76 25.92
N TRP A 399 8.44 -4.44 25.40
CA TRP A 399 9.04 -4.11 24.08
C TRP A 399 8.20 -4.59 22.89
N VAL A 400 7.34 -5.60 23.11
CA VAL A 400 6.48 -6.22 22.11
C VAL A 400 5.23 -6.76 22.81
N SER A 401 4.08 -6.75 22.13
CA SER A 401 2.83 -7.29 22.65
C SER A 401 3.00 -8.74 23.09
N ARG A 402 2.43 -9.10 24.25
CA ARG A 402 2.57 -10.42 24.89
C ARG A 402 4.01 -10.83 25.28
N GLY A 403 5.02 -9.95 25.12
CA GLY A 403 6.39 -10.18 25.60
C GLY A 403 6.51 -10.07 27.12
N GLU A 404 7.71 -10.15 27.71
CA GLU A 404 7.89 -9.95 29.16
C GLU A 404 7.68 -8.49 29.60
N ARG A 405 7.25 -8.29 30.86
CA ARG A 405 7.19 -6.95 31.45
C ARG A 405 8.58 -6.47 31.83
N LEU A 406 8.81 -5.18 31.63
CA LEU A 406 10.02 -4.52 32.12
C LEU A 406 10.04 -4.50 33.65
N GLN A 407 11.18 -4.90 34.22
CA GLN A 407 11.41 -4.88 35.67
C GLN A 407 11.71 -3.45 36.17
N GLU A 408 12.42 -2.66 35.36
CA GLU A 408 12.76 -1.28 35.69
C GLU A 408 11.73 -0.29 35.11
N PRO A 409 11.20 0.64 35.93
CA PRO A 409 10.33 1.72 35.44
C PRO A 409 11.01 2.52 34.33
N THR A 410 10.41 2.52 33.15
CA THR A 410 10.95 3.16 31.95
C THR A 410 9.93 4.12 31.36
N ILE A 411 10.30 5.39 31.22
CA ILE A 411 9.45 6.42 30.59
C ILE A 411 9.68 6.40 29.08
N LEU A 412 8.61 6.37 28.30
CA LEU A 412 8.64 6.52 26.85
C LEU A 412 8.19 7.92 26.47
N ILE A 413 8.96 8.60 25.62
CA ILE A 413 8.57 9.88 25.02
C ILE A 413 8.60 9.74 23.51
N SER A 414 7.49 10.08 22.87
CA SER A 414 7.35 10.11 21.41
C SER A 414 6.92 11.50 20.95
N VAL A 415 7.58 12.04 19.91
CA VAL A 415 7.24 13.31 19.28
C VAL A 415 7.29 13.14 17.77
N GLY A 416 6.27 13.63 17.06
CA GLY A 416 6.14 13.54 15.61
C GLY A 416 5.60 12.19 15.10
N ARG A 417 5.48 12.06 13.78
CA ARG A 417 5.10 10.82 13.11
C ARG A 417 6.36 9.98 12.88
N ILE A 418 6.42 8.78 13.46
CA ILE A 418 7.56 7.88 13.32
C ILE A 418 7.56 7.26 11.92
N TRP A 419 8.25 7.90 11.00
CA TRP A 419 8.35 7.50 9.60
C TRP A 419 9.65 8.02 8.98
N TRP A 420 10.19 7.33 7.99
CA TRP A 420 11.53 7.63 7.47
C TRP A 420 11.66 8.97 6.73
N LYS A 421 10.55 9.53 6.24
CA LYS A 421 10.49 10.86 5.63
C LYS A 421 10.27 11.98 6.66
N GLU A 422 9.76 11.63 7.83
CA GLU A 422 9.31 12.58 8.84
C GLU A 422 10.37 12.79 9.91
N LYS A 423 10.36 13.98 10.51
CA LYS A 423 11.18 14.28 11.68
C LYS A 423 10.45 13.77 12.92
N TYR A 424 11.11 12.91 13.70
CA TYR A 424 10.53 12.33 14.90
C TYR A 424 11.55 12.17 16.03
N TYR A 425 11.02 12.01 17.23
CA TYR A 425 11.75 11.57 18.41
C TYR A 425 11.01 10.39 19.03
N PHE A 426 11.74 9.34 19.36
CA PHE A 426 11.18 8.18 20.03
C PHE A 426 12.27 7.55 20.87
N ASN A 427 12.21 7.82 22.17
CA ASN A 427 13.25 7.38 23.09
C ASN A 427 12.68 7.01 24.46
N THR A 428 13.42 6.17 25.16
CA THR A 428 13.07 5.62 26.47
C THR A 428 14.08 6.09 27.50
N PHE A 429 13.62 6.33 28.73
CA PHE A 429 14.45 6.82 29.83
C PHE A 429 14.23 5.97 31.07
N THR A 430 15.32 5.38 31.58
CA THR A 430 15.34 4.72 32.88
C THR A 430 15.52 5.73 34.01
N LEU A 431 15.35 5.27 35.26
CA LEU A 431 15.59 6.10 36.45
C LEU A 431 17.02 6.70 36.48
N PRO A 432 18.09 5.92 36.27
CA PRO A 432 19.45 6.45 36.15
C PRO A 432 19.61 7.51 35.05
N ASP A 433 18.99 7.29 33.89
CA ASP A 433 19.04 8.25 32.77
C ASP A 433 18.42 9.59 33.17
N LEU A 434 17.23 9.56 33.78
CA LEU A 434 16.53 10.76 34.23
C LEU A 434 17.32 11.53 35.30
N GLN A 435 18.00 10.84 36.21
CA GLN A 435 18.85 11.48 37.21
C GLN A 435 20.06 12.17 36.57
N ASN A 436 20.68 11.53 35.58
CA ASN A 436 21.81 12.11 34.84
C ASN A 436 21.38 13.30 33.98
N ILE A 437 20.25 13.18 33.28
CA ILE A 437 19.65 14.27 32.51
C ILE A 437 19.28 15.42 33.44
N SER A 438 18.68 15.16 34.61
CA SER A 438 18.34 16.21 35.57
C SER A 438 19.58 16.97 36.05
N LYS A 439 20.74 16.32 36.20
CA LYS A 439 22.00 17.01 36.50
C LYS A 439 22.44 17.89 35.34
N SER A 440 22.40 17.38 34.11
CA SER A 440 22.79 18.13 32.90
C SER A 440 21.88 19.33 32.64
N VAL A 441 20.57 19.15 32.72
CA VAL A 441 19.55 20.20 32.52
C VAL A 441 19.66 21.27 33.62
N ARG A 442 19.96 20.89 34.86
CA ARG A 442 20.17 21.85 35.96
C ARG A 442 21.33 22.81 35.68
N HIS A 443 22.41 22.33 35.04
CA HIS A 443 23.57 23.16 34.69
C HIS A 443 23.34 23.96 33.39
N SER A 444 22.81 23.32 32.35
CA SER A 444 22.67 23.94 31.02
C SER A 444 21.42 24.80 30.85
N ARG A 445 20.41 24.62 31.71
CA ARG A 445 19.06 25.20 31.61
C ARG A 445 18.32 24.88 30.30
N ARG A 446 18.83 23.95 29.49
CA ARG A 446 18.17 23.50 28.25
C ARG A 446 17.07 22.49 28.57
N THR A 447 15.82 22.90 28.39
CA THR A 447 14.64 22.07 28.70
C THR A 447 14.07 21.32 27.50
N LEU A 448 14.36 21.77 26.27
CA LEU A 448 13.83 21.15 25.06
C LEU A 448 14.37 19.73 24.87
N ILE A 449 13.46 18.74 24.80
CA ILE A 449 13.80 17.36 24.46
C ILE A 449 13.89 17.24 22.96
N TYR A 450 12.82 17.63 22.27
CA TYR A 450 12.74 17.61 20.81
C TYR A 450 11.65 18.54 20.31
N ARG A 451 11.84 19.06 19.09
CA ARG A 451 10.85 19.80 18.32
C ARG A 451 10.95 19.38 16.86
N THR A 452 9.83 19.05 16.22
CA THR A 452 9.82 18.59 14.82
C THR A 452 10.32 19.67 13.86
N ASP A 453 10.01 20.94 14.13
CA ASP A 453 10.57 22.10 13.43
C ASP A 453 11.48 22.93 14.36
N PRO A 454 12.79 23.06 14.08
CA PRO A 454 13.70 23.83 14.94
C PRO A 454 13.41 25.33 14.96
N SER A 455 12.62 25.88 14.03
CA SER A 455 12.28 27.29 14.02
C SER A 455 11.27 27.63 15.13
N GLU A 456 11.59 28.64 15.94
CA GLU A 456 10.68 29.17 16.96
C GLU A 456 9.43 29.80 16.34
N THR A 457 9.55 30.34 15.12
CA THR A 457 8.45 30.96 14.37
C THR A 457 7.68 29.97 13.52
N ALA A 458 7.97 28.66 13.62
CA ALA A 458 7.26 27.64 12.86
C ALA A 458 5.76 27.64 13.19
N GLU A 459 4.92 27.62 12.16
CA GLU A 459 3.47 27.56 12.30
C GLU A 459 2.95 26.13 12.55
N SER A 460 3.76 25.11 12.23
CA SER A 460 3.48 23.70 12.49
C SER A 460 4.64 23.07 13.25
N TYR A 461 4.37 22.46 14.41
CA TYR A 461 5.36 21.68 15.16
C TYR A 461 4.70 20.82 16.24
N ALA A 462 5.39 19.74 16.60
CA ALA A 462 5.21 19.01 17.85
C ALA A 462 6.50 19.13 18.68
N SER A 463 6.37 19.30 20.00
CA SER A 463 7.51 19.34 20.91
C SER A 463 7.23 18.66 22.24
N ALA A 464 8.33 18.22 22.87
CA ALA A 464 8.35 17.81 24.26
C ALA A 464 9.47 18.57 24.99
N GLU A 465 9.18 19.02 26.21
CA GLU A 465 10.12 19.79 27.03
C GLU A 465 10.08 19.34 28.49
N TRP A 466 11.23 19.32 29.14
CA TRP A 466 11.33 19.11 30.58
C TRP A 466 10.80 20.31 31.35
N LEU A 467 9.96 20.06 32.35
CA LEU A 467 9.54 21.07 33.32
C LEU A 467 10.44 21.03 34.54
N LEU A 468 10.95 22.19 34.93
CA LEU A 468 11.87 22.32 36.06
C LEU A 468 11.17 22.93 37.26
N SER A 469 11.44 22.40 38.44
CA SER A 469 11.14 23.06 39.70
C SER A 469 12.02 24.30 39.89
N VAL A 470 11.69 25.12 40.88
CA VAL A 470 12.54 26.24 41.34
C VAL A 470 13.95 25.78 41.71
N SER A 471 14.09 24.55 42.24
CA SER A 471 15.39 23.95 42.57
C SER A 471 16.18 23.45 41.34
N GLY A 472 15.61 23.55 40.13
CA GLY A 472 16.20 23.09 38.87
C GLY A 472 16.15 21.57 38.67
N LYS A 473 15.29 20.84 39.41
CA LYS A 473 15.05 19.41 39.19
C LYS A 473 13.91 19.23 38.21
N ILE A 474 13.94 18.16 37.41
CA ILE A 474 12.83 17.82 36.51
C ILE A 474 11.62 17.42 37.35
N THR A 475 10.44 17.93 36.99
CA THR A 475 9.16 17.70 37.69
C THR A 475 8.06 17.18 36.78
N GLY A 476 8.29 17.20 35.47
CA GLY A 476 7.30 16.82 34.48
C GLY A 476 7.80 16.97 33.05
N VAL A 477 6.93 16.60 32.12
CA VAL A 477 7.11 16.81 30.68
C VAL A 477 5.95 17.67 30.18
N ARG A 478 6.28 18.76 29.46
CA ARG A 478 5.34 19.57 28.71
C ARG A 478 5.31 19.09 27.27
N LEU A 479 4.15 18.65 26.81
CA LEU A 479 3.90 18.29 25.42
C LEU A 479 3.23 19.47 24.73
N THR A 480 3.67 19.80 23.51
CA THR A 480 3.03 20.82 22.67
C THR A 480 2.81 20.30 21.24
N ALA A 481 1.65 20.58 20.65
CA ALA A 481 1.34 20.27 19.27
C ALA A 481 0.58 21.45 18.65
N LYS A 482 1.02 21.89 17.47
CA LYS A 482 0.43 23.00 16.74
C LYS A 482 0.50 22.70 15.26
N THR A 483 -0.61 22.82 14.56
CA THR A 483 -0.64 22.83 13.09
C THR A 483 -0.84 24.25 12.55
N VAL A 484 -0.56 24.45 11.25
CA VAL A 484 -0.77 25.74 10.57
C VAL A 484 -2.21 26.25 10.73
N THR A 485 -3.18 25.32 10.75
CA THR A 485 -4.61 25.64 10.86
C THR A 485 -5.07 25.95 12.28
N SER A 486 -4.23 25.70 13.28
CA SER A 486 -4.54 25.93 14.70
C SER A 486 -4.06 27.30 15.18
N SER A 487 -5.00 28.13 15.61
CA SER A 487 -4.70 29.46 16.15
C SER A 487 -3.91 29.43 17.48
N VAL A 488 -4.05 28.37 18.27
CA VAL A 488 -3.39 28.18 19.56
C VAL A 488 -2.89 26.74 19.64
N PRO A 489 -1.67 26.49 20.17
CA PRO A 489 -1.15 25.14 20.35
C PRO A 489 -1.96 24.34 21.39
N PHE A 490 -2.05 23.03 21.22
CA PHE A 490 -2.38 22.09 22.28
C PHE A 490 -1.19 21.96 23.22
N VAL A 491 -1.42 22.08 24.53
CA VAL A 491 -0.40 22.00 25.57
C VAL A 491 -0.92 21.17 26.74
N ARG A 492 -0.24 20.05 27.01
CA ARG A 492 -0.47 19.19 28.18
C ARG A 492 0.79 19.13 29.02
N VAL A 493 0.61 19.03 30.33
CA VAL A 493 1.71 18.83 31.27
C VAL A 493 1.48 17.56 32.05
N CYS A 494 2.44 16.64 31.96
CA CYS A 494 2.46 15.40 32.73
C CYS A 494 3.50 15.51 33.85
N PRO A 495 3.08 15.63 35.12
CA PRO A 495 3.99 15.55 36.26
C PRO A 495 4.63 14.16 36.37
N ILE A 496 5.94 14.11 36.63
CA ILE A 496 6.69 12.86 36.83
C ILE A 496 7.49 12.93 38.13
N ASP A 497 7.61 11.80 38.82
CA ASP A 497 8.49 11.65 39.98
C ASP A 497 9.81 10.99 39.56
N LEU A 498 10.92 11.68 39.81
CA LEU A 498 12.27 11.21 39.52
C LEU A 498 12.75 10.11 40.46
N ALA A 499 12.09 9.88 41.60
CA ALA A 499 12.44 8.83 42.55
C ALA A 499 11.87 7.47 42.14
N THR A 500 10.68 7.46 41.54
CA THR A 500 9.96 6.24 41.14
C THR A 500 9.95 6.01 39.64
N GLY A 501 10.19 7.05 38.84
CA GLY A 501 10.06 6.98 37.39
C GLY A 501 8.59 6.87 36.95
N GLU A 502 7.66 7.29 37.80
CA GLU A 502 6.21 7.20 37.56
C GLU A 502 5.53 8.58 37.51
N LYS A 503 4.27 8.60 37.07
CA LYS A 503 3.41 9.78 37.06
C LYS A 503 3.14 10.24 38.50
N SER A 504 3.43 11.50 38.81
CA SER A 504 3.36 12.04 40.19
C SER A 504 2.08 12.79 40.52
N GLY A 505 1.21 13.04 39.54
CA GLY A 505 -0.05 13.76 39.73
C GLY A 505 -0.94 13.76 38.49
N GLU A 506 -2.06 14.48 38.54
CA GLU A 506 -2.97 14.62 37.40
C GLU A 506 -2.33 15.39 36.24
N VAL A 507 -2.73 15.03 35.01
CA VAL A 507 -2.25 15.70 33.80
C VAL A 507 -2.96 17.04 33.66
N LEU A 508 -2.20 18.12 33.58
CA LEU A 508 -2.75 19.46 33.47
C LEU A 508 -2.98 19.85 32.01
N ALA A 509 -4.21 20.28 31.72
CA ALA A 509 -4.61 20.91 30.47
C ALA A 509 -4.24 22.41 30.49
N ILE A 510 -3.11 22.80 29.91
CA ILE A 510 -2.79 24.24 29.81
C ILE A 510 -3.57 24.86 28.64
N SER A 511 -3.62 24.14 27.53
CA SER A 511 -4.38 24.54 26.35
C SER A 511 -4.85 23.29 25.61
N ASP A 512 -6.14 23.20 25.28
CA ASP A 512 -6.65 22.17 24.37
C ASP A 512 -6.66 22.65 22.91
N GLY A 513 -5.83 23.64 22.55
CA GLY A 513 -5.53 24.05 21.16
C GLY A 513 -6.69 24.05 20.13
N GLY A 514 -6.34 23.84 18.86
CA GLY A 514 -7.25 23.39 17.81
C GLY A 514 -8.33 24.37 17.35
N MET A 515 -9.17 23.90 16.44
CA MET A 515 -10.41 24.57 16.06
C MET A 515 -11.53 24.16 17.03
N ARG A 516 -11.87 25.06 17.96
CA ARG A 516 -12.97 24.82 18.90
C ARG A 516 -14.30 25.33 18.37
N SER A 517 -15.33 24.49 18.49
CA SER A 517 -16.72 24.90 18.42
C SER A 517 -17.18 25.45 19.76
N TYR A 518 -18.10 26.42 19.73
CA TYR A 518 -18.70 27.04 20.91
C TYR A 518 -20.19 26.71 20.99
N VAL A 519 -20.71 26.68 22.21
CA VAL A 519 -22.15 26.51 22.45
C VAL A 519 -22.86 27.79 21.97
N PRO A 520 -23.93 27.69 21.15
CA PRO A 520 -24.71 28.86 20.79
C PRO A 520 -25.51 29.38 21.99
N ALA A 521 -25.75 30.70 22.07
CA ALA A 521 -26.51 31.32 23.15
C ALA A 521 -27.99 30.92 23.19
N SER A 522 -28.52 30.42 22.07
CA SER A 522 -29.87 29.86 21.94
C SER A 522 -29.86 28.68 20.95
N PRO A 523 -30.90 27.85 20.88
CA PRO A 523 -31.04 26.87 19.81
C PRO A 523 -31.15 27.54 18.43
N TYR A 524 -30.65 26.87 17.39
CA TYR A 524 -30.80 27.34 16.01
C TYR A 524 -32.24 27.11 15.53
N VAL A 525 -32.86 28.15 14.99
CA VAL A 525 -34.13 28.08 14.28
C VAL A 525 -33.85 27.97 12.78
N LEU A 526 -34.43 26.97 12.11
CA LEU A 526 -34.27 26.73 10.68
C LEU A 526 -35.52 27.16 9.89
N PRO A 527 -35.37 27.56 8.61
CA PRO A 527 -36.51 27.78 7.73
C PRO A 527 -37.33 26.50 7.51
N ALA A 528 -38.62 26.65 7.23
CA ALA A 528 -39.48 25.54 6.87
C ALA A 528 -39.08 24.95 5.50
N THR A 529 -39.23 23.63 5.35
CA THR A 529 -38.99 22.95 4.07
C THR A 529 -39.97 23.44 3.01
N VAL A 530 -39.44 23.87 1.88
CA VAL A 530 -40.22 24.29 0.72
C VAL A 530 -40.36 23.10 -0.21
N HIS A 531 -41.60 22.64 -0.41
CA HIS A 531 -41.95 21.60 -1.38
C HIS A 531 -42.68 22.25 -2.55
N ILE A 532 -42.22 21.99 -3.78
CA ILE A 532 -42.87 22.41 -5.01
C ILE A 532 -43.12 21.18 -5.88
N GLY A 533 -44.40 20.86 -6.06
CA GLY A 533 -44.87 19.72 -6.82
C GLY A 533 -46.19 19.19 -6.26
N PRO A 534 -46.87 18.29 -6.98
CA PRO A 534 -48.04 17.60 -6.46
C PRO A 534 -47.63 16.57 -5.40
N GLU A 535 -48.55 16.26 -4.48
CA GLU A 535 -48.40 15.16 -3.53
C GLU A 535 -49.20 13.95 -4.02
N LEU A 536 -48.52 12.85 -4.28
CA LEU A 536 -49.15 11.61 -4.72
C LEU A 536 -49.54 10.75 -3.51
N SER A 537 -50.65 10.01 -3.67
CA SER A 537 -51.09 8.99 -2.72
C SER A 537 -50.54 7.61 -3.10
N ASP A 538 -50.20 6.79 -2.09
CA ASP A 538 -49.88 5.38 -2.25
C ASP A 538 -51.14 4.47 -2.26
N GLU A 539 -52.32 5.06 -2.13
CA GLU A 539 -53.61 4.37 -2.14
C GLU A 539 -54.26 4.42 -3.54
N PRO A 540 -55.06 3.39 -3.91
CA PRO A 540 -55.86 3.45 -5.11
C PRO A 540 -56.92 4.56 -4.99
N VAL A 541 -57.21 5.24 -6.09
CA VAL A 541 -58.13 6.40 -6.14
C VAL A 541 -59.53 6.08 -5.59
N ARG A 542 -59.95 4.82 -5.67
CA ARG A 542 -61.14 4.24 -5.04
C ARG A 542 -61.09 2.71 -5.05
N PRO A 543 -61.97 2.02 -4.30
CA PRO A 543 -62.15 0.58 -4.43
C PRO A 543 -62.61 0.16 -5.84
N VAL A 544 -62.19 -1.02 -6.28
CA VAL A 544 -62.60 -1.63 -7.55
C VAL A 544 -64.07 -2.05 -7.48
N ARG A 545 -64.85 -1.71 -8.51
CA ARG A 545 -66.25 -2.12 -8.62
C ARG A 545 -66.38 -3.61 -8.98
N LYS A 546 -67.33 -4.28 -8.33
CA LYS A 546 -67.61 -5.73 -8.48
C LYS A 546 -69.08 -6.04 -8.78
N ASP A 547 -69.89 -5.00 -8.95
CA ASP A 547 -71.35 -5.07 -9.06
C ASP A 547 -71.86 -5.24 -10.49
N PHE A 548 -70.98 -5.21 -11.50
CA PHE A 548 -71.32 -5.41 -12.91
C PHE A 548 -72.04 -6.74 -13.14
N LYS A 549 -73.06 -6.70 -14.01
CA LYS A 549 -73.92 -7.84 -14.33
C LYS A 549 -73.67 -8.34 -15.74
N THR A 550 -73.88 -9.63 -15.95
CA THR A 550 -73.86 -10.25 -17.27
C THR A 550 -74.94 -9.63 -18.17
N ARG A 551 -74.59 -9.33 -19.41
CA ARG A 551 -75.53 -8.90 -20.46
C ARG A 551 -75.50 -9.88 -21.61
N THR A 552 -76.66 -10.35 -22.05
CA THR A 552 -76.77 -11.28 -23.16
C THR A 552 -77.47 -10.60 -24.35
N SER A 553 -77.08 -10.94 -25.57
CA SER A 553 -77.71 -10.41 -26.79
C SER A 553 -79.14 -10.93 -26.97
N SER A 554 -79.42 -12.13 -26.45
CA SER A 554 -80.70 -12.82 -26.52
C SER A 554 -81.12 -13.38 -25.15
N PRO A 555 -82.43 -13.44 -24.84
CA PRO A 555 -82.93 -14.15 -23.65
C PRO A 555 -82.78 -15.68 -23.72
N ALA A 556 -82.48 -16.24 -24.91
CA ALA A 556 -82.25 -17.66 -25.12
C ALA A 556 -80.86 -18.09 -24.59
N PHE A 557 -79.84 -17.22 -24.73
CA PHE A 557 -78.51 -17.45 -24.18
C PHE A 557 -78.45 -17.32 -22.65
N ARG A 558 -78.83 -18.39 -21.92
CA ARG A 558 -78.93 -18.38 -20.45
C ARG A 558 -77.60 -18.64 -19.74
N VAL A 559 -76.66 -17.72 -19.89
CA VAL A 559 -75.34 -17.77 -19.24
C VAL A 559 -75.20 -16.68 -18.17
N ILE A 560 -74.57 -17.02 -17.05
CA ILE A 560 -74.15 -16.05 -16.02
C ILE A 560 -72.63 -16.02 -15.99
N LEU A 561 -72.07 -14.83 -16.22
CA LEU A 561 -70.64 -14.54 -16.13
C LEU A 561 -70.33 -13.86 -14.80
N LYS A 562 -69.34 -14.35 -14.06
CA LYS A 562 -68.89 -13.75 -12.80
C LYS A 562 -67.36 -13.75 -12.71
N GLY A 563 -66.76 -12.63 -12.30
CA GLY A 563 -65.32 -12.60 -11.99
C GLY A 563 -64.98 -13.52 -10.80
N VAL A 564 -63.90 -14.27 -10.92
CA VAL A 564 -63.45 -15.23 -9.89
C VAL A 564 -62.37 -14.62 -8.98
N ALA A 565 -61.50 -13.78 -9.54
CA ALA A 565 -60.40 -13.14 -8.83
C ALA A 565 -60.82 -11.89 -8.02
N ASP A 566 -60.06 -11.59 -6.97
CA ASP A 566 -60.16 -10.36 -6.19
C ASP A 566 -58.77 -9.74 -5.97
N PRO A 567 -58.40 -8.63 -6.64
CA PRO A 567 -59.21 -7.86 -7.61
C PRO A 567 -59.49 -8.64 -8.92
N PRO A 568 -60.54 -8.27 -9.69
CA PRO A 568 -60.97 -9.01 -10.89
C PRO A 568 -59.97 -8.99 -12.04
N LEU A 569 -59.06 -7.99 -12.07
CA LEU A 569 -58.01 -7.85 -13.08
C LEU A 569 -56.66 -7.56 -12.40
N ALA A 570 -55.60 -8.15 -12.92
CA ALA A 570 -54.21 -7.86 -12.57
C ALA A 570 -53.47 -7.34 -13.82
N ALA A 571 -52.74 -6.23 -13.68
CA ALA A 571 -52.00 -5.63 -14.79
C ALA A 571 -50.59 -6.22 -14.94
N ASN A 572 -50.15 -6.49 -16.17
CA ASN A 572 -48.85 -7.02 -16.57
C ASN A 572 -48.31 -8.13 -15.65
N PRO A 573 -49.09 -9.21 -15.38
CA PRO A 573 -48.68 -10.26 -14.46
C PRO A 573 -47.58 -11.16 -15.03
N LYS A 574 -47.53 -11.32 -16.36
CA LYS A 574 -46.59 -12.22 -17.05
C LYS A 574 -45.66 -11.51 -18.03
N ILE A 575 -46.12 -10.43 -18.65
CA ILE A 575 -45.39 -9.68 -19.68
C ILE A 575 -45.58 -8.19 -19.44
N ALA A 576 -44.48 -7.42 -19.48
CA ALA A 576 -44.51 -5.96 -19.51
C ALA A 576 -44.01 -5.47 -20.88
N SER A 577 -44.84 -4.69 -21.58
CA SER A 577 -44.52 -4.11 -22.89
C SER A 577 -44.42 -2.58 -22.81
N GLN A 578 -43.75 -1.97 -23.80
CA GLN A 578 -43.68 -0.51 -23.95
C GLN A 578 -44.89 0.06 -24.69
N ARG A 579 -45.63 -0.77 -25.42
CA ARG A 579 -46.72 -0.35 -26.32
C ARG A 579 -48.11 -0.76 -25.85
N VAL A 580 -48.19 -1.81 -25.04
CA VAL A 580 -49.46 -2.41 -24.60
C VAL A 580 -49.31 -2.73 -23.12
N ASP A 581 -50.37 -2.49 -22.35
CA ASP A 581 -50.51 -3.02 -20.99
C ASP A 581 -51.45 -4.22 -21.02
N TYR A 582 -50.99 -5.36 -20.51
CA TYR A 582 -51.76 -6.59 -20.45
C TYR A 582 -52.55 -6.67 -19.14
N PHE A 583 -53.76 -7.19 -19.18
CA PHE A 583 -54.63 -7.36 -18.02
C PHE A 583 -55.07 -8.82 -17.94
N GLY A 584 -54.53 -9.54 -16.97
CA GLY A 584 -54.90 -10.92 -16.67
C GLY A 584 -56.11 -10.97 -15.74
N GLY A 585 -57.04 -11.88 -16.03
CA GLY A 585 -58.23 -12.10 -15.20
C GLY A 585 -58.81 -13.50 -15.37
N SER A 586 -59.82 -13.79 -14.56
CA SER A 586 -60.56 -15.05 -14.64
C SER A 586 -62.05 -14.84 -14.44
N ILE A 587 -62.84 -15.47 -15.30
CA ILE A 587 -64.31 -15.47 -15.23
C ILE A 587 -64.83 -16.89 -15.10
N SER A 588 -65.91 -17.04 -14.33
CA SER A 588 -66.72 -18.24 -14.28
C SER A 588 -67.91 -18.06 -15.21
N VAL A 589 -68.06 -19.02 -16.12
CA VAL A 589 -69.17 -19.13 -17.07
C VAL A 589 -70.12 -20.19 -16.54
N PHE A 590 -71.30 -19.79 -16.05
CA PHE A 590 -72.30 -20.68 -15.50
C PHE A 590 -73.49 -20.84 -16.44
N ASN A 591 -73.81 -22.08 -16.80
CA ASN A 591 -75.00 -22.40 -17.58
C ASN A 591 -76.24 -22.42 -16.67
N ASN A 592 -77.13 -21.44 -16.83
CA ASN A 592 -78.32 -21.26 -15.99
C ASN A 592 -79.58 -21.99 -16.51
N ASN A 593 -79.43 -22.92 -17.46
CA ASN A 593 -80.52 -23.79 -17.89
C ASN A 593 -81.01 -24.72 -16.76
N ALA A 594 -82.20 -25.30 -16.93
CA ALA A 594 -82.80 -26.13 -15.89
C ALA A 594 -82.00 -27.44 -15.69
N PRO A 595 -81.87 -27.94 -14.45
CA PRO A 595 -81.22 -29.23 -14.23
C PRO A 595 -81.95 -30.35 -15.00
N GLY A 596 -81.20 -31.16 -15.74
CA GLY A 596 -81.74 -32.23 -16.60
C GLY A 596 -82.25 -31.79 -17.97
N SER A 597 -82.11 -30.51 -18.35
CA SER A 597 -82.41 -30.07 -19.73
C SER A 597 -81.33 -30.52 -20.71
N ASN A 598 -81.66 -30.93 -21.93
CA ASN A 598 -80.66 -31.28 -22.97
C ASN A 598 -80.08 -30.03 -23.69
N PHE A 599 -79.94 -28.91 -22.98
CA PHE A 599 -79.44 -27.64 -23.52
C PHE A 599 -78.06 -27.28 -22.93
N PRO A 600 -76.99 -27.97 -23.36
CA PRO A 600 -75.64 -27.53 -23.07
C PRO A 600 -75.34 -26.22 -23.80
N VAL A 601 -74.51 -25.37 -23.20
CA VAL A 601 -74.04 -24.13 -23.84
C VAL A 601 -72.64 -24.38 -24.36
N THR A 602 -72.41 -24.12 -25.65
CA THR A 602 -71.08 -24.23 -26.26
C THR A 602 -70.56 -22.85 -26.61
N ILE A 603 -69.51 -22.42 -25.90
CA ILE A 603 -68.79 -21.16 -26.18
C ILE A 603 -67.82 -21.41 -27.33
N ALA A 604 -67.98 -20.67 -28.44
CA ALA A 604 -67.21 -20.82 -29.67
C ALA A 604 -66.05 -19.83 -29.80
N ASP A 605 -66.19 -18.61 -29.27
CA ASP A 605 -65.15 -17.58 -29.34
C ASP A 605 -65.21 -16.61 -28.13
N ALA A 606 -64.13 -15.85 -27.93
CA ALA A 606 -64.06 -14.78 -26.95
C ALA A 606 -63.40 -13.53 -27.54
N LYS A 607 -64.03 -12.37 -27.30
CA LYS A 607 -63.58 -11.05 -27.72
C LYS A 607 -63.48 -10.13 -26.51
N ALA A 608 -62.58 -9.16 -26.56
CA ALA A 608 -62.46 -8.15 -25.52
C ALA A 608 -62.55 -6.74 -26.11
N GLN A 609 -63.29 -5.89 -25.41
CA GLN A 609 -63.33 -4.45 -25.66
C GLN A 609 -62.89 -3.72 -24.39
N TYR A 610 -62.32 -2.53 -24.54
CA TYR A 610 -61.90 -1.70 -23.41
C TYR A 610 -62.39 -0.27 -23.56
N ARG A 611 -62.51 0.42 -22.44
CA ARG A 611 -62.65 1.87 -22.37
C ARG A 611 -62.04 2.39 -21.08
N PHE A 612 -61.59 3.64 -21.09
CA PHE A 612 -61.23 4.31 -19.85
C PHE A 612 -62.46 4.97 -19.24
N VAL A 613 -62.50 5.06 -17.91
CA VAL A 613 -63.59 5.76 -17.22
C VAL A 613 -63.65 7.22 -17.69
N GLY A 614 -64.87 7.69 -17.97
CA GLY A 614 -65.13 8.97 -18.64
C GLY A 614 -65.31 8.88 -20.16
N ASP A 615 -64.80 7.84 -20.82
CA ASP A 615 -65.05 7.59 -22.24
C ASP A 615 -66.42 6.92 -22.41
N LYS A 616 -67.20 7.36 -23.41
CA LYS A 616 -68.56 6.82 -23.65
C LYS A 616 -68.55 5.49 -24.41
N ASP A 617 -67.61 5.32 -25.32
CA ASP A 617 -67.60 4.22 -26.29
C ASP A 617 -66.51 3.19 -25.96
N TYR A 618 -66.82 1.91 -26.22
CA TYR A 618 -65.88 0.80 -26.13
C TYR A 618 -65.06 0.68 -27.42
N LYS A 619 -63.76 0.39 -27.28
CA LYS A 619 -62.83 0.11 -28.38
C LYS A 619 -62.45 -1.36 -28.36
N ASP A 620 -62.27 -1.96 -29.52
CA ASP A 620 -61.80 -3.34 -29.60
C ASP A 620 -60.35 -3.45 -29.11
N ALA A 621 -60.05 -4.48 -28.33
CA ALA A 621 -58.70 -4.79 -27.87
C ALA A 621 -57.92 -5.45 -29.02
N VAL A 622 -57.48 -4.66 -29.99
CA VAL A 622 -56.71 -5.12 -31.16
C VAL A 622 -55.39 -4.38 -31.28
N ASN A 623 -54.40 -5.01 -31.91
CA ASN A 623 -53.13 -4.37 -32.22
C ASN A 623 -53.24 -3.45 -33.45
N SER A 624 -52.14 -2.78 -33.83
CA SER A 624 -52.11 -1.86 -34.97
C SER A 624 -52.34 -2.52 -36.34
N LYS A 625 -52.34 -3.86 -36.41
CA LYS A 625 -52.66 -4.65 -37.60
C LYS A 625 -54.11 -5.19 -37.59
N GLY A 626 -54.88 -4.89 -36.54
CA GLY A 626 -56.24 -5.41 -36.36
C GLY A 626 -56.31 -6.83 -35.78
N GLU A 627 -55.20 -7.39 -35.31
CA GLU A 627 -55.18 -8.71 -34.68
C GLU A 627 -55.65 -8.60 -33.23
N SER A 628 -56.45 -9.57 -32.76
CA SER A 628 -56.99 -9.58 -31.40
C SER A 628 -55.88 -9.67 -30.33
N LEU A 629 -55.98 -8.85 -29.30
CA LEU A 629 -55.08 -8.82 -28.13
C LEU A 629 -55.67 -9.58 -26.93
N ILE A 630 -56.65 -10.45 -27.15
CA ILE A 630 -57.11 -11.40 -26.13
C ILE A 630 -56.37 -12.73 -26.29
N GLU A 631 -55.87 -13.26 -25.19
CA GLU A 631 -55.31 -14.60 -25.11
C GLU A 631 -56.09 -15.39 -24.06
N ILE A 632 -56.53 -16.60 -24.41
CA ILE A 632 -57.16 -17.53 -23.47
C ILE A 632 -56.08 -18.45 -22.90
N LEU A 633 -55.95 -18.44 -21.58
CA LEU A 633 -54.89 -19.12 -20.84
C LEU A 633 -55.32 -20.53 -20.40
N ASP A 634 -54.36 -21.32 -19.91
CA ASP A 634 -54.56 -22.67 -19.32
C ASP A 634 -55.15 -23.75 -20.26
N TYR A 635 -54.77 -23.73 -21.54
CA TYR A 635 -55.16 -24.74 -22.55
C TYR A 635 -56.67 -24.89 -22.77
N ALA A 636 -57.50 -23.98 -22.25
CA ALA A 636 -58.91 -23.90 -22.61
C ALA A 636 -59.01 -23.59 -24.11
N ARG A 637 -59.37 -24.61 -24.90
CA ARG A 637 -59.60 -24.46 -26.34
C ARG A 637 -61.09 -24.26 -26.57
N PHE A 638 -61.43 -23.22 -27.31
CA PHE A 638 -62.75 -23.13 -27.90
C PHE A 638 -62.83 -24.04 -29.14
N PRO A 639 -64.00 -24.66 -29.40
CA PRO A 639 -65.24 -24.54 -28.65
C PRO A 639 -65.23 -25.30 -27.30
N MET A 640 -65.89 -24.75 -26.28
CA MET A 640 -66.04 -25.35 -24.94
C MET A 640 -67.52 -25.52 -24.58
N THR A 641 -67.92 -26.75 -24.25
CA THR A 641 -69.31 -27.09 -23.89
C THR A 641 -69.49 -27.19 -22.37
N ILE A 642 -70.54 -26.55 -21.85
CA ILE A 642 -70.88 -26.47 -20.42
C ILE A 642 -72.29 -27.02 -20.22
N ASP A 643 -72.41 -28.09 -19.46
CA ASP A 643 -73.70 -28.72 -19.15
C ASP A 643 -74.59 -27.82 -18.27
N PRO A 644 -75.93 -28.00 -18.31
CA PRO A 644 -76.85 -27.23 -17.47
C PRO A 644 -76.49 -27.28 -15.99
N ARG A 645 -76.53 -26.13 -15.32
CA ARG A 645 -76.16 -25.95 -13.90
C ARG A 645 -74.71 -26.27 -13.56
N GLN A 646 -73.83 -26.38 -14.55
CA GLN A 646 -72.39 -26.43 -14.34
C GLN A 646 -71.74 -25.08 -14.65
N SER A 647 -70.51 -24.92 -14.16
CA SER A 647 -69.66 -23.75 -14.44
C SER A 647 -68.30 -24.18 -14.95
N SER A 648 -67.77 -23.44 -15.91
CA SER A 648 -66.35 -23.52 -16.29
C SER A 648 -65.64 -22.21 -15.93
N ILE A 649 -64.34 -22.27 -15.68
CA ILE A 649 -63.50 -21.09 -15.42
C ILE A 649 -62.64 -20.85 -16.65
N ILE A 650 -62.68 -19.64 -17.17
CA ILE A 650 -61.85 -19.19 -18.28
C ILE A 650 -60.88 -18.15 -17.73
N GLN A 651 -59.59 -18.45 -17.85
CA GLN A 651 -58.52 -17.48 -17.62
C GLN A 651 -58.17 -16.79 -18.92
N PHE A 652 -57.95 -15.48 -18.86
CA PHE A 652 -57.66 -14.69 -20.04
C PHE A 652 -56.64 -13.61 -19.73
N GLU A 653 -55.99 -13.11 -20.77
CA GLU A 653 -55.17 -11.89 -20.76
C GLU A 653 -55.61 -10.97 -21.90
N VAL A 654 -55.84 -9.69 -21.61
CA VAL A 654 -56.24 -8.70 -22.61
C VAL A 654 -55.18 -7.60 -22.70
N GLY A 655 -54.64 -7.36 -23.89
CA GLY A 655 -53.77 -6.23 -24.17
C GLY A 655 -54.56 -4.94 -24.47
N VAL A 656 -54.31 -3.89 -23.68
CA VAL A 656 -54.82 -2.53 -23.93
C VAL A 656 -53.69 -1.67 -24.51
N PRO A 657 -53.84 -1.14 -25.74
CA PRO A 657 -52.85 -0.25 -26.34
C PRO A 657 -52.62 1.03 -25.52
N ARG A 658 -51.36 1.45 -25.41
CA ARG A 658 -50.98 2.73 -24.80
C ARG A 658 -51.16 3.89 -25.78
N THR A 659 -51.29 5.11 -25.24
CA THR A 659 -51.28 6.34 -26.05
C THR A 659 -49.88 6.58 -26.64
N GLU A 660 -49.78 7.34 -27.73
CA GLU A 660 -48.48 7.67 -28.32
C GLU A 660 -47.55 8.40 -27.35
N GLU A 661 -48.11 9.23 -26.46
CA GLU A 661 -47.37 9.92 -25.41
C GLU A 661 -46.76 8.95 -24.41
N ASP A 662 -47.51 7.92 -24.00
CA ASP A 662 -47.03 6.89 -23.08
C ASP A 662 -46.02 5.94 -23.73
N VAL A 663 -46.15 5.69 -25.03
CA VAL A 663 -45.18 4.89 -25.80
C VAL A 663 -43.83 5.62 -25.89
N LYS A 664 -43.83 6.94 -26.07
CA LYS A 664 -42.60 7.75 -26.13
C LYS A 664 -41.80 7.74 -24.83
N LYS A 665 -42.44 7.46 -23.70
CA LYS A 665 -41.76 7.35 -22.39
C LYS A 665 -40.93 6.07 -22.24
N ASP A 666 -41.11 5.09 -23.13
CA ASP A 666 -40.35 3.83 -23.19
C ASP A 666 -40.42 2.95 -21.91
N ILE A 667 -41.45 3.14 -21.09
CA ILE A 667 -41.59 2.51 -19.76
C ILE A 667 -42.02 1.04 -19.87
N ARG A 668 -41.45 0.16 -19.03
CA ARG A 668 -41.93 -1.22 -18.82
C ARG A 668 -42.32 -1.42 -17.36
N TRP A 669 -43.62 -1.46 -17.10
CA TRP A 669 -44.15 -1.69 -15.75
C TRP A 669 -44.66 -3.11 -15.56
N TRP A 670 -44.03 -3.82 -14.63
CA TRP A 670 -44.50 -5.10 -14.12
C TRP A 670 -45.53 -4.88 -13.03
N ASN A 671 -46.57 -5.72 -12.98
CA ASN A 671 -47.64 -5.69 -11.97
C ASN A 671 -48.42 -4.35 -11.88
N ARG A 672 -48.27 -3.48 -12.87
CA ARG A 672 -48.85 -2.13 -12.95
C ARG A 672 -49.11 -1.79 -14.42
N ALA A 673 -50.14 -0.99 -14.68
CA ALA A 673 -50.47 -0.51 -16.03
C ALA A 673 -50.18 0.99 -16.17
N VAL A 674 -49.41 1.37 -17.19
CA VAL A 674 -49.12 2.78 -17.49
C VAL A 674 -50.38 3.49 -17.99
N CYS A 675 -51.16 2.81 -18.85
CA CYS A 675 -52.37 3.38 -19.45
C CYS A 675 -53.47 3.70 -18.43
N ALA A 676 -53.51 2.99 -17.30
CA ALA A 676 -54.53 3.16 -16.26
C ALA A 676 -54.04 4.02 -15.07
N ARG A 677 -52.83 4.60 -15.12
CA ARG A 677 -52.21 5.30 -13.98
C ARG A 677 -53.00 6.50 -13.46
N HIS A 678 -53.73 7.19 -14.34
CA HIS A 678 -54.49 8.39 -13.99
C HIS A 678 -56.00 8.16 -13.89
N ARG A 679 -56.53 7.12 -14.55
CA ARG A 679 -57.97 6.79 -14.52
C ARG A 679 -58.19 5.28 -14.71
N PRO A 680 -59.22 4.69 -14.07
CA PRO A 680 -59.50 3.27 -14.20
C PRO A 680 -59.83 2.84 -15.63
N VAL A 681 -59.54 1.58 -15.96
CA VAL A 681 -59.90 0.95 -17.23
C VAL A 681 -60.98 -0.11 -16.99
N ARG A 682 -61.97 -0.16 -17.88
CA ARG A 682 -63.02 -1.18 -17.89
C ARG A 682 -62.87 -2.05 -19.13
N ILE A 683 -62.75 -3.35 -18.90
CA ILE A 683 -62.63 -4.37 -19.94
C ILE A 683 -63.95 -5.13 -20.00
N LYS A 684 -64.62 -5.06 -21.15
CA LYS A 684 -65.80 -5.83 -21.47
C LYS A 684 -65.37 -7.09 -22.20
N LEU A 685 -65.46 -8.22 -21.51
CA LEU A 685 -65.25 -9.54 -22.10
C LEU A 685 -66.56 -10.02 -22.71
N ILE A 686 -66.53 -10.47 -23.95
CA ILE A 686 -67.67 -10.94 -24.75
C ILE A 686 -67.39 -12.39 -25.15
N LEU A 687 -68.27 -13.30 -24.80
CA LEU A 687 -68.24 -14.70 -25.21
C LEU A 687 -69.34 -14.92 -26.23
N GLU A 688 -68.99 -15.58 -27.33
CA GLU A 688 -69.91 -15.91 -28.43
C GLU A 688 -70.17 -17.41 -28.44
N ASP A 689 -71.42 -17.82 -28.61
CA ASP A 689 -71.78 -19.22 -28.78
C ASP A 689 -71.71 -19.69 -30.23
N ILE A 690 -72.03 -20.96 -30.49
CA ILE A 690 -72.00 -21.52 -31.85
C ILE A 690 -73.10 -20.96 -32.78
N GLU A 691 -74.15 -20.34 -32.22
CA GLU A 691 -75.27 -19.72 -32.95
C GLU A 691 -75.07 -18.21 -33.15
N GLY A 692 -73.95 -17.65 -32.65
CA GLY A 692 -73.63 -16.22 -32.72
C GLY A 692 -74.30 -15.38 -31.63
N GLU A 693 -74.90 -15.98 -30.60
CA GLU A 693 -75.41 -15.26 -29.43
C GLU A 693 -74.24 -14.87 -28.49
N GLU A 694 -74.29 -13.65 -27.94
CA GLU A 694 -73.20 -13.07 -27.16
C GLU A 694 -73.59 -12.89 -25.69
N ALA A 695 -72.68 -13.21 -24.78
CA ALA A 695 -72.75 -12.85 -23.36
C ALA A 695 -71.55 -12.00 -23.00
N SER A 696 -71.76 -10.90 -22.27
CA SER A 696 -70.70 -9.99 -21.88
C SER A 696 -70.68 -9.65 -20.41
N LEU A 697 -69.49 -9.42 -19.88
CA LEU A 697 -69.23 -8.98 -18.51
C LEU A 697 -68.18 -7.87 -18.52
N VAL A 698 -68.45 -6.80 -17.77
CA VAL A 698 -67.48 -5.73 -17.54
C VAL A 698 -66.68 -6.03 -16.28
N LEU A 699 -65.36 -5.95 -16.39
CA LEU A 699 -64.40 -6.05 -15.31
C LEU A 699 -63.60 -4.75 -15.24
N GLU A 700 -63.28 -4.30 -14.03
CA GLU A 700 -62.60 -3.03 -13.83
C GLU A 700 -61.21 -3.23 -13.23
N TYR A 701 -60.26 -2.44 -13.71
CA TYR A 701 -58.96 -2.29 -13.08
C TYR A 701 -58.81 -0.84 -12.60
N VAL A 702 -58.61 -0.68 -11.30
CA VAL A 702 -58.18 0.58 -10.68
C VAL A 702 -56.69 0.47 -10.39
N PHE A 703 -55.91 1.45 -10.85
CA PHE A 703 -54.47 1.47 -10.61
C PHE A 703 -54.17 1.49 -9.12
N ARG A 704 -53.25 0.62 -8.71
CA ARG A 704 -52.75 0.52 -7.35
C ARG A 704 -51.28 0.96 -7.35
N PRO A 705 -50.96 2.15 -6.79
CA PRO A 705 -49.58 2.57 -6.63
C PRO A 705 -48.79 1.57 -5.78
N PHE A 706 -47.47 1.50 -5.99
CA PHE A 706 -46.63 0.84 -5.01
C PHE A 706 -46.45 1.75 -3.80
N PRO A 707 -46.36 1.18 -2.58
CA PRO A 707 -46.09 1.96 -1.39
C PRO A 707 -44.84 2.80 -1.57
N PHE A 708 -44.95 4.10 -1.35
CA PHE A 708 -43.78 4.98 -1.34
C PHE A 708 -42.90 4.64 -0.14
N THR A 709 -41.60 4.93 -0.27
CA THR A 709 -40.66 4.83 0.85
C THR A 709 -41.14 5.72 1.99
N ARG A 710 -41.36 5.13 3.16
CA ARG A 710 -41.78 5.86 4.36
C ARG A 710 -40.56 6.41 5.08
N ILE A 711 -40.75 7.59 5.68
CA ILE A 711 -39.78 8.20 6.60
C ILE A 711 -39.73 7.31 7.85
N LYS A 712 -38.54 6.93 8.28
CA LYS A 712 -38.38 6.15 9.51
C LYS A 712 -38.36 7.09 10.71
N GLU A 713 -38.78 6.60 11.87
CA GLU A 713 -38.73 7.39 13.12
C GLU A 713 -37.30 7.79 13.51
N GLU A 714 -36.30 7.03 13.08
CA GLU A 714 -34.88 7.28 13.33
C GLU A 714 -34.26 8.33 12.39
N ASP A 715 -34.98 8.77 11.37
CA ASP A 715 -34.48 9.76 10.41
C ASP A 715 -34.47 11.15 11.04
N LEU A 716 -33.36 11.86 10.89
CA LEU A 716 -33.24 13.26 11.32
C LEU A 716 -34.06 14.18 10.41
N ALA A 717 -34.11 13.87 9.11
CA ALA A 717 -34.95 14.54 8.13
C ALA A 717 -35.11 13.69 6.87
N ALA A 718 -36.19 13.94 6.11
CA ALA A 718 -36.37 13.42 4.77
C ALA A 718 -36.92 14.51 3.86
N PHE A 719 -36.32 14.64 2.68
CA PHE A 719 -36.68 15.63 1.67
C PHE A 719 -37.09 14.88 0.41
N TRP A 720 -38.24 15.24 -0.18
CA TRP A 720 -38.79 14.50 -1.30
C TRP A 720 -39.58 15.40 -2.26
N PHE A 721 -39.75 14.94 -3.48
CA PHE A 721 -40.79 15.41 -4.39
C PHE A 721 -41.38 14.21 -5.13
N ASP A 722 -42.63 14.33 -5.54
CA ASP A 722 -43.30 13.28 -6.30
C ASP A 722 -43.29 13.57 -7.79
N GLU A 723 -43.15 12.51 -8.57
CA GLU A 723 -43.13 12.52 -10.03
C GLU A 723 -44.42 11.88 -10.57
N PRO A 724 -45.41 12.70 -11.02
CA PRO A 724 -46.74 12.23 -11.45
C PRO A 724 -46.72 11.28 -12.64
N ASP A 725 -45.77 11.48 -13.56
CA ASP A 725 -45.67 10.67 -14.77
C ASP A 725 -45.25 9.23 -14.47
N MET A 726 -44.37 9.07 -13.48
CA MET A 726 -43.83 7.78 -13.06
C MET A 726 -44.54 7.19 -11.84
N ILE A 727 -45.44 7.96 -11.21
CA ILE A 727 -46.06 7.66 -9.92
C ILE A 727 -44.99 7.17 -8.93
N SER A 728 -43.97 8.02 -8.72
CA SER A 728 -42.81 7.67 -7.90
C SER A 728 -42.41 8.85 -7.01
N ARG A 729 -41.87 8.54 -5.83
CA ARG A 729 -41.34 9.52 -4.88
C ARG A 729 -39.82 9.51 -4.95
N ARG A 730 -39.22 10.66 -5.28
CA ARG A 730 -37.77 10.85 -5.20
C ARG A 730 -37.46 11.40 -3.81
N MET A 731 -36.52 10.79 -3.09
CA MET A 731 -36.28 11.10 -1.68
C MET A 731 -34.79 11.10 -1.32
N VAL A 732 -34.38 12.06 -0.50
CA VAL A 732 -33.09 12.15 0.18
C VAL A 732 -33.34 12.01 1.67
N ARG A 733 -32.64 11.09 2.32
CA ARG A 733 -32.77 10.82 3.77
C ARG A 733 -31.52 11.27 4.51
N VAL A 734 -31.73 11.88 5.67
CA VAL A 734 -30.67 12.24 6.62
C VAL A 734 -30.84 11.37 7.83
N GLU A 735 -29.86 10.50 8.06
CA GLU A 735 -29.90 9.45 9.07
C GLU A 735 -28.79 9.68 10.09
N LYS A 736 -28.93 9.08 11.28
CA LYS A 736 -27.82 8.95 12.22
C LYS A 736 -26.71 8.09 11.59
N ALA A 737 -25.45 8.44 11.82
CA ALA A 737 -24.34 7.65 11.32
C ALA A 737 -24.29 6.25 11.97
N TRP A 738 -23.76 5.27 11.23
CA TRP A 738 -23.60 3.90 11.72
C TRP A 738 -22.42 3.73 12.69
N SER A 739 -21.41 4.58 12.57
CA SER A 739 -20.22 4.61 13.43
C SER A 739 -20.26 5.81 14.35
N GLU A 740 -19.77 5.66 15.58
CA GLU A 740 -19.58 6.76 16.53
C GLU A 740 -18.56 7.81 16.06
N GLU A 741 -17.69 7.46 15.09
CA GLU A 741 -16.71 8.38 14.52
C GLU A 741 -17.34 9.40 13.54
N ASN A 742 -18.55 9.11 13.07
CA ASN A 742 -19.28 9.92 12.12
C ASN A 742 -20.46 10.61 12.80
N VAL A 743 -20.78 11.83 12.36
CA VAL A 743 -21.80 12.68 12.95
C VAL A 743 -23.20 12.32 12.41
N LEU A 744 -23.33 12.24 11.10
CA LEU A 744 -24.56 11.85 10.42
C LEU A 744 -24.29 11.31 9.02
N ARG A 745 -25.33 10.81 8.37
CA ARG A 745 -25.31 10.31 6.99
C ARG A 745 -26.36 11.01 6.14
N ILE A 746 -25.99 11.46 4.95
CA ILE A 746 -26.90 12.06 3.96
C ILE A 746 -26.90 11.19 2.70
N ASP A 747 -28.01 10.51 2.42
CA ASP A 747 -28.24 9.66 1.24
C ASP A 747 -27.03 8.78 0.84
N GLY A 748 -26.51 8.07 1.85
CA GLY A 748 -25.39 7.16 1.67
C GLY A 748 -24.03 7.70 2.09
N SER A 749 -23.85 9.02 2.17
CA SER A 749 -22.57 9.67 2.45
C SER A 749 -22.41 10.01 3.94
N ASP A 750 -21.42 9.38 4.60
CA ASP A 750 -21.10 9.64 6.01
C ASP A 750 -20.26 10.91 6.18
N LEU A 751 -20.60 11.71 7.20
CA LEU A 751 -19.88 12.93 7.55
C LEU A 751 -19.13 12.77 8.86
N SER A 752 -17.81 12.88 8.81
CA SER A 752 -16.92 12.82 9.97
C SER A 752 -16.76 14.20 10.64
N VAL A 753 -16.38 14.19 11.92
CA VAL A 753 -16.01 15.42 12.67
C VAL A 753 -14.96 16.24 11.93
N LYS A 754 -13.92 15.57 11.41
CA LYS A 754 -12.82 16.20 10.67
C LYS A 754 -13.32 16.95 9.43
N GLN A 755 -14.24 16.37 8.66
CA GLN A 755 -14.82 17.02 7.48
C GLN A 755 -15.58 18.29 7.86
N LEU A 756 -16.36 18.26 8.95
CA LEU A 756 -17.09 19.44 9.42
C LEU A 756 -16.14 20.53 9.92
N GLU A 757 -15.06 20.19 10.64
CA GLU A 757 -14.04 21.14 11.08
C GLU A 757 -13.30 21.78 9.89
N LYS A 758 -13.00 21.02 8.84
CA LYS A 758 -12.43 21.55 7.59
C LYS A 758 -13.35 22.59 6.94
N LEU A 759 -14.65 22.32 6.87
CA LEU A 759 -15.63 23.25 6.32
C LEU A 759 -15.67 24.55 7.15
N VAL A 760 -15.69 24.45 8.48
CA VAL A 760 -15.62 25.63 9.37
C VAL A 760 -14.34 26.43 9.14
N TYR A 761 -13.19 25.76 9.01
CA TYR A 761 -11.92 26.42 8.72
C TYR A 761 -11.92 27.13 7.36
N GLN A 762 -12.44 26.47 6.31
CA GLN A 762 -12.59 27.08 5.00
C GLN A 762 -13.50 28.32 5.06
N ALA A 763 -14.58 28.29 5.85
CA ALA A 763 -15.44 29.44 6.06
C ALA A 763 -14.74 30.58 6.80
N LEU A 764 -13.94 30.27 7.82
CA LEU A 764 -13.12 31.27 8.53
C LEU A 764 -12.06 31.92 7.63
N LYS A 765 -11.46 31.15 6.73
CA LYS A 765 -10.42 31.60 5.78
C LYS A 765 -10.99 32.42 4.63
N THR A 766 -12.14 32.01 4.08
CA THR A 766 -12.74 32.62 2.89
C THR A 766 -13.80 33.69 3.20
N GLY A 767 -14.33 33.70 4.43
CA GLY A 767 -15.48 34.53 4.83
C GLY A 767 -16.83 34.03 4.30
N LYS A 768 -16.88 32.92 3.55
CA LYS A 768 -18.13 32.33 3.04
C LYS A 768 -18.74 31.39 4.07
N THR A 769 -20.01 31.60 4.41
CA THR A 769 -20.72 30.84 5.46
C THR A 769 -21.63 29.74 4.93
N GLU A 770 -21.93 29.76 3.64
CA GLU A 770 -22.58 28.66 2.91
C GLU A 770 -21.49 28.01 2.04
N LEU A 771 -21.15 26.76 2.34
CA LEU A 771 -20.13 26.01 1.60
C LEU A 771 -20.74 24.77 0.97
N ASP A 772 -20.44 24.56 -0.31
CA ASP A 772 -20.77 23.32 -1.00
C ASP A 772 -19.98 22.18 -0.36
N MET A 773 -20.69 21.13 0.03
CA MET A 773 -20.08 19.97 0.65
C MET A 773 -19.56 18.98 -0.39
N GLU A 774 -19.88 19.20 -1.66
CA GLU A 774 -19.57 18.30 -2.77
C GLU A 774 -20.17 16.90 -2.57
N ILE A 775 -21.23 16.83 -1.75
CA ILE A 775 -22.06 15.64 -1.57
C ILE A 775 -23.38 15.87 -2.31
N GLY A 776 -23.61 15.02 -3.30
CA GLY A 776 -24.73 15.12 -4.19
C GLY A 776 -24.59 14.09 -5.31
N LYS A 777 -25.73 13.59 -5.80
CA LYS A 777 -25.75 12.59 -6.87
C LYS A 777 -26.79 12.97 -7.89
N GLU A 778 -26.41 12.79 -9.15
CA GLU A 778 -27.37 12.63 -10.23
C GLU A 778 -27.82 11.18 -10.26
N ASN A 779 -29.12 10.97 -10.41
CA ASN A 779 -29.71 9.64 -10.45
C ASN A 779 -30.51 9.45 -11.74
N GLY A 780 -30.66 8.20 -12.17
CA GLY A 780 -31.37 7.86 -13.41
C GLY A 780 -30.78 8.52 -14.66
N ASN A 781 -29.45 8.62 -14.78
CA ASN A 781 -28.76 9.31 -15.89
C ASN A 781 -29.12 10.81 -16.02
N GLY A 782 -29.47 11.47 -14.91
CA GLY A 782 -29.79 12.90 -14.88
C GLY A 782 -31.28 13.22 -14.87
N GLU A 783 -32.14 12.25 -14.55
CA GLU A 783 -33.58 12.45 -14.31
C GLU A 783 -33.82 13.42 -13.14
N TRP A 784 -33.09 13.21 -12.04
CA TRP A 784 -33.14 14.06 -10.85
C TRP A 784 -31.77 14.17 -10.21
N GLU A 785 -31.56 15.24 -9.46
CA GLU A 785 -30.31 15.52 -8.77
C GLU A 785 -30.58 16.05 -7.36
N TRP A 786 -29.62 15.83 -6.48
CA TRP A 786 -29.60 16.51 -5.18
C TRP A 786 -28.20 17.01 -4.83
N LYS A 787 -28.15 18.08 -4.05
CA LYS A 787 -26.92 18.69 -3.53
C LYS A 787 -27.14 19.16 -2.10
N ALA A 788 -26.05 19.19 -1.32
CA ALA A 788 -26.09 19.72 0.04
C ALA A 788 -24.99 20.76 0.29
N TRP A 789 -25.33 21.77 1.09
CA TRP A 789 -24.42 22.80 1.57
C TRP A 789 -24.38 22.77 3.09
N ALA A 790 -23.20 23.02 3.65
CA ALA A 790 -23.02 23.23 5.07
C ALA A 790 -23.25 24.71 5.41
N LEU A 791 -24.09 24.96 6.41
CA LEU A 791 -24.35 26.29 6.94
C LEU A 791 -23.52 26.48 8.22
N ILE A 792 -22.64 27.47 8.18
CA ILE A 792 -21.59 27.66 9.19
C ILE A 792 -21.84 28.95 9.96
N ASP A 793 -21.86 28.82 11.28
CA ASP A 793 -21.81 29.94 12.20
C ASP A 793 -20.34 30.25 12.51
N ILE A 794 -19.84 31.37 11.99
CA ILE A 794 -18.47 31.85 12.20
C ILE A 794 -18.23 32.26 13.66
N SER A 795 -19.25 32.80 14.35
CA SER A 795 -19.16 33.21 15.75
C SER A 795 -18.98 31.99 16.64
N CYS A 796 -19.81 30.97 16.44
CA CYS A 796 -19.76 29.71 17.17
C CYS A 796 -18.73 28.71 16.61
N ARG A 797 -18.11 28.99 15.46
CA ARG A 797 -17.16 28.13 14.73
C ARG A 797 -17.67 26.69 14.58
N ARG A 798 -18.90 26.55 14.06
CA ARG A 798 -19.51 25.24 13.83
C ARG A 798 -20.45 25.25 12.62
N VAL A 799 -20.59 24.09 12.00
CA VAL A 799 -21.71 23.77 11.13
C VAL A 799 -22.94 23.62 12.04
N TYR A 800 -23.96 24.42 11.80
CA TYR A 800 -25.20 24.36 12.59
C TYR A 800 -26.32 23.62 11.87
N ALA A 801 -26.29 23.60 10.54
CA ALA A 801 -27.27 22.92 9.73
C ALA A 801 -26.73 22.55 8.35
N PHE A 802 -27.43 21.63 7.71
CA PHE A 802 -27.24 21.28 6.31
C PHE A 802 -28.45 21.73 5.52
N LYS A 803 -28.19 22.38 4.40
CA LYS A 803 -29.19 22.80 3.43
C LYS A 803 -29.18 21.81 2.27
N ILE A 804 -30.32 21.22 1.95
CA ILE A 804 -30.43 20.16 0.95
C ILE A 804 -31.40 20.62 -0.14
N LEU A 805 -30.90 20.67 -1.38
CA LEU A 805 -31.69 20.92 -2.58
C LEU A 805 -31.87 19.60 -3.33
N LEU A 806 -33.11 19.21 -3.54
CA LEU A 806 -33.52 18.07 -4.36
C LEU A 806 -34.40 18.61 -5.51
N GLN A 807 -34.09 18.30 -6.76
CA GLN A 807 -34.83 18.81 -7.92
C GLN A 807 -34.73 17.89 -9.14
N GLU A 808 -35.53 18.18 -10.18
CA GLU A 808 -35.33 17.58 -11.50
C GLU A 808 -33.89 17.83 -12.02
N GLY A 809 -33.34 16.84 -12.69
CA GLY A 809 -31.93 16.78 -13.05
C GLY A 809 -31.64 17.47 -14.38
N LYS A 810 -30.46 17.21 -14.93
CA LYS A 810 -29.96 17.88 -16.15
C LYS A 810 -30.69 17.51 -17.43
N LEU A 811 -31.45 16.41 -17.45
CA LEU A 811 -32.29 16.05 -18.59
C LEU A 811 -33.44 17.04 -18.80
N VAL A 812 -33.81 17.77 -17.75
CA VAL A 812 -34.80 18.84 -17.80
C VAL A 812 -34.04 20.18 -17.80
N PRO A 813 -34.17 21.01 -18.86
CA PRO A 813 -33.59 22.34 -18.88
C PRO A 813 -34.01 23.16 -17.65
N ASP A 814 -33.12 24.00 -17.11
CA ASP A 814 -33.35 24.73 -15.86
C ASP A 814 -34.63 25.61 -15.90
N ASP A 815 -35.00 26.13 -17.07
CA ASP A 815 -36.22 26.93 -17.33
C ASP A 815 -37.51 26.09 -17.42
N LYS A 816 -37.39 24.76 -17.41
CA LYS A 816 -38.48 23.80 -17.54
C LYS A 816 -38.63 22.89 -16.33
N LYS A 817 -37.79 23.06 -15.30
CA LYS A 817 -37.95 22.33 -14.04
C LYS A 817 -39.29 22.73 -13.40
N ARG A 818 -40.00 21.74 -12.87
CA ARG A 818 -41.34 21.83 -12.29
C ARG A 818 -41.35 21.38 -10.84
N PHE A 819 -40.47 20.45 -10.48
CA PHE A 819 -40.50 19.78 -9.18
C PHE A 819 -39.20 19.96 -8.41
N GLY A 820 -39.34 20.14 -7.10
CA GLY A 820 -38.19 20.14 -6.20
C GLY A 820 -38.57 20.41 -4.75
N CYS A 821 -37.58 20.20 -3.89
CA CYS A 821 -37.65 20.37 -2.45
C CYS A 821 -36.37 21.06 -1.99
N LEU A 822 -36.50 22.14 -1.23
CA LEU A 822 -35.41 22.76 -0.49
C LEU A 822 -35.72 22.64 1.00
N GLY A 823 -34.83 21.99 1.75
CA GLY A 823 -35.00 21.83 3.17
C GLY A 823 -33.71 21.96 3.97
N TYR A 824 -33.87 22.02 5.29
CA TYR A 824 -32.79 22.22 6.23
C TYR A 824 -32.87 21.17 7.32
N VAL A 825 -31.71 20.69 7.77
CA VAL A 825 -31.59 19.75 8.88
C VAL A 825 -30.53 20.24 9.85
N LEU A 826 -30.80 20.15 11.15
CA LEU A 826 -29.84 20.54 12.17
C LEU A 826 -28.64 19.60 12.18
N CYS A 827 -27.45 20.17 12.32
CA CYS A 827 -26.26 19.39 12.58
C CYS A 827 -26.25 18.98 14.07
N PRO A 828 -26.17 17.66 14.38
CA PRO A 828 -25.95 17.19 15.75
C PRO A 828 -24.71 17.83 16.38
N GLU A 829 -24.58 17.72 17.70
CA GLU A 829 -23.34 18.14 18.36
C GLU A 829 -22.17 17.24 17.96
N TYR A 830 -21.02 17.85 17.70
CA TYR A 830 -19.82 17.15 17.24
C TYR A 830 -18.54 17.85 17.71
N GLY A 831 -17.46 17.07 17.78
CA GLY A 831 -16.14 17.56 18.20
C GLY A 831 -16.08 18.00 19.67
N GLN A 832 -14.98 18.66 20.04
CA GLN A 832 -14.80 19.19 21.39
C GLN A 832 -15.40 20.59 21.52
N VAL A 833 -16.63 20.64 22.06
CA VAL A 833 -17.32 21.90 22.32
C VAL A 833 -16.77 22.57 23.57
N ALA A 834 -16.38 23.84 23.47
CA ALA A 834 -15.89 24.61 24.61
C ALA A 834 -16.98 24.82 25.67
N GLN A 835 -16.89 24.07 26.77
CA GLN A 835 -17.85 24.16 27.87
C GLN A 835 -17.78 25.53 28.58
N GLY A 836 -18.95 26.05 28.97
CA GLY A 836 -19.07 27.28 29.77
C GLY A 836 -18.89 28.61 29.00
N LYS A 837 -18.70 28.58 27.67
CA LYS A 837 -18.57 29.79 26.83
C LYS A 837 -19.61 29.80 25.71
N SER A 838 -20.78 30.36 26.00
CA SER A 838 -21.82 30.58 24.99
C SER A 838 -21.51 31.81 24.13
N ARG A 839 -21.77 31.73 22.82
CA ARG A 839 -21.61 32.86 21.88
C ARG A 839 -22.92 33.20 21.17
N SER A 840 -23.06 34.45 20.74
CA SER A 840 -24.21 34.88 19.93
C SER A 840 -24.20 34.16 18.58
N ILE A 841 -25.38 33.72 18.14
CA ILE A 841 -25.57 33.06 16.86
C ILE A 841 -25.30 34.04 15.72
N CYS A 842 -24.59 33.57 14.71
CA CYS A 842 -24.46 34.24 13.41
C CYS A 842 -24.92 33.27 12.32
N TYR A 843 -26.12 33.50 11.77
CA TYR A 843 -26.65 32.69 10.69
C TYR A 843 -25.85 32.87 9.40
N ALA A 844 -25.73 31.79 8.63
CA ALA A 844 -25.03 31.83 7.36
C ALA A 844 -25.74 32.76 6.35
N THR A 845 -24.95 33.53 5.60
CA THR A 845 -25.42 34.22 4.40
C THR A 845 -25.58 33.20 3.27
N GLU A 846 -26.82 32.95 2.88
CA GLU A 846 -27.17 32.00 1.82
C GLU A 846 -27.09 32.64 0.43
N LEU A 847 -26.30 32.04 -0.45
CA LEU A 847 -26.10 32.46 -1.84
C LEU A 847 -26.96 31.63 -2.79
N VAL A 848 -27.01 30.31 -2.57
CA VAL A 848 -27.84 29.40 -3.36
C VAL A 848 -29.29 29.58 -2.93
N LYS A 849 -30.17 30.00 -3.83
CA LYS A 849 -31.60 30.08 -3.52
C LYS A 849 -32.31 29.01 -4.33
N PHE A 850 -33.36 28.41 -3.74
CA PHE A 850 -34.33 27.72 -4.56
C PHE A 850 -34.85 28.72 -5.60
N PRO A 851 -35.09 28.32 -6.87
CA PRO A 851 -35.75 29.20 -7.81
C PRO A 851 -37.01 29.77 -7.13
N PRO A 852 -37.23 31.10 -7.14
CA PRO A 852 -38.41 31.66 -6.51
C PRO A 852 -39.66 31.00 -7.12
N PRO A 853 -40.78 30.89 -6.38
CA PRO A 853 -42.04 30.43 -6.94
C PRO A 853 -42.39 31.31 -8.16
N GLY A 854 -42.21 30.79 -9.37
CA GLY A 854 -42.23 31.55 -10.63
C GLY A 854 -41.03 31.31 -11.56
N GLY A 855 -39.91 30.76 -11.05
CA GLY A 855 -38.80 30.25 -11.86
C GLY A 855 -38.98 28.80 -12.31
N LEU A 856 -39.79 28.02 -11.59
CA LEU A 856 -40.25 26.69 -11.98
C LEU A 856 -41.61 26.80 -12.67
N GLN A 857 -41.84 26.01 -13.72
CA GLN A 857 -43.12 26.01 -14.41
C GLN A 857 -44.21 25.37 -13.52
N PRO A 858 -45.40 26.00 -13.40
CA PRO A 858 -46.49 25.43 -12.62
C PRO A 858 -46.95 24.11 -13.26
N TYR A 859 -46.98 23.05 -12.46
CA TYR A 859 -47.58 21.79 -12.87
C TYR A 859 -49.10 21.87 -12.74
N VAL A 860 -49.82 21.47 -13.79
CA VAL A 860 -51.28 21.39 -13.79
C VAL A 860 -51.66 19.92 -13.73
N ASP A 861 -52.25 19.51 -12.61
CA ASP A 861 -52.74 18.14 -12.43
C ASP A 861 -53.83 17.83 -13.47
N PRO A 862 -53.67 16.77 -14.28
CA PRO A 862 -54.72 16.33 -15.19
C PRO A 862 -55.94 15.85 -14.41
N GLN A 863 -57.09 16.50 -14.60
CA GLN A 863 -58.35 16.09 -13.98
C GLN A 863 -59.04 15.02 -14.83
N TYR A 864 -58.99 13.77 -14.39
CA TYR A 864 -59.73 12.67 -15.02
C TYR A 864 -60.91 12.20 -14.15
N PRO A 865 -62.05 11.82 -14.77
CA PRO A 865 -63.14 11.18 -14.04
C PRO A 865 -62.68 9.86 -13.41
N THR A 866 -62.98 9.66 -12.13
CA THR A 866 -62.62 8.43 -11.40
C THR A 866 -63.73 7.38 -11.45
N ASP A 867 -64.98 7.76 -11.72
CA ASP A 867 -66.11 6.84 -11.92
C ASP A 867 -67.15 7.38 -12.92
N ASP A 868 -67.97 6.48 -13.48
CA ASP A 868 -69.10 6.80 -14.36
C ASP A 868 -70.21 5.73 -14.31
N LYS A 869 -71.38 6.08 -14.86
CA LYS A 869 -72.61 5.25 -14.85
C LYS A 869 -72.91 4.52 -16.17
N VAL A 870 -71.97 4.50 -17.13
CA VAL A 870 -72.24 3.98 -18.49
C VAL A 870 -72.61 2.49 -18.47
N ASP A 871 -72.06 1.72 -17.55
CA ASP A 871 -72.26 0.26 -17.46
C ASP A 871 -73.33 -0.19 -16.46
N ASP A 872 -74.01 0.75 -15.80
CA ASP A 872 -74.96 0.47 -14.71
C ASP A 872 -76.33 -0.08 -15.18
N LEU A 873 -76.53 -0.24 -16.49
CA LEU A 873 -77.81 -0.71 -17.05
C LEU A 873 -78.11 -2.16 -16.63
N LYS A 874 -79.31 -2.35 -16.06
CA LYS A 874 -79.86 -3.64 -15.64
C LYS A 874 -80.41 -4.41 -16.86
N PRO A 875 -80.06 -5.69 -17.07
CA PRO A 875 -80.73 -6.52 -18.06
C PRO A 875 -82.22 -6.70 -17.71
N PRO A 876 -83.13 -6.77 -18.69
CA PRO A 876 -84.51 -7.22 -18.44
C PRO A 876 -84.46 -8.67 -17.94
N VAL A 877 -85.07 -8.92 -16.79
CA VAL A 877 -85.12 -10.24 -16.14
C VAL A 877 -85.84 -11.23 -17.07
N PRO A 878 -85.22 -12.35 -17.50
CA PRO A 878 -85.94 -13.37 -18.26
C PRO A 878 -87.02 -14.00 -17.38
N PRO A 879 -88.25 -14.22 -17.90
CA PRO A 879 -89.35 -14.76 -17.10
C PRO A 879 -89.00 -16.14 -16.55
N LYS A 880 -89.25 -16.33 -15.25
CA LYS A 880 -89.11 -17.63 -14.57
C LYS A 880 -89.95 -18.68 -15.32
N PRO A 881 -89.45 -19.91 -15.51
CA PRO A 881 -90.25 -20.94 -16.16
C PRO A 881 -91.51 -21.22 -15.34
N THR A 882 -92.66 -21.08 -15.98
CA THR A 882 -93.98 -21.41 -15.43
C THR A 882 -94.02 -22.92 -15.19
N ARG A 883 -94.01 -23.35 -13.93
CA ARG A 883 -94.37 -24.73 -13.57
C ARG A 883 -95.86 -24.92 -13.86
N THR A 884 -96.21 -25.55 -14.97
CA THR A 884 -97.53 -26.16 -15.14
C THR A 884 -97.58 -27.43 -14.29
N LEU A 885 -98.21 -27.33 -13.11
CA LEU A 885 -98.67 -28.50 -12.36
C LEU A 885 -100.19 -28.58 -12.53
N SER A 886 -100.62 -29.56 -13.33
CA SER A 886 -101.94 -30.16 -13.19
C SER A 886 -102.12 -30.69 -11.78
N MET A 887 -103.18 -30.29 -11.07
CA MET A 887 -104.21 -31.20 -10.55
C MET A 887 -105.21 -30.46 -9.64
N ASN A 888 -106.48 -30.80 -9.86
CA ASN A 888 -107.65 -30.80 -8.97
C ASN A 888 -107.39 -30.60 -7.46
N GLY A 889 -108.27 -29.81 -6.83
CA GLY A 889 -108.50 -29.88 -5.39
C GLY A 889 -108.95 -28.55 -4.78
N ALA A 890 -110.13 -28.54 -4.17
CA ALA A 890 -110.90 -27.38 -3.76
C ALA A 890 -110.49 -26.77 -2.39
N ASN A 891 -110.93 -25.51 -2.22
CA ASN A 891 -111.29 -24.76 -0.99
C ASN A 891 -110.23 -23.99 -0.17
N ASN A 892 -110.42 -22.65 -0.17
CA ASN A 892 -110.54 -21.68 0.95
C ASN A 892 -109.52 -21.69 2.11
N ASP A 893 -109.06 -20.59 2.71
CA ASP A 893 -109.25 -19.14 2.54
C ASP A 893 -108.16 -18.41 3.39
N GLN A 894 -107.88 -17.16 3.02
CA GLN A 894 -107.21 -16.02 3.72
C GLN A 894 -106.53 -16.17 5.11
N MET A 895 -105.28 -15.71 5.25
CA MET A 895 -104.89 -14.40 5.83
C MET A 895 -103.39 -14.28 6.20
N ALA A 896 -102.84 -13.10 5.85
CA ALA A 896 -101.79 -12.29 6.48
C ALA A 896 -100.62 -12.90 7.32
N GLY A 897 -99.40 -12.45 6.98
CA GLY A 897 -98.48 -11.91 7.99
C GLY A 897 -97.13 -12.61 8.23
N SER A 898 -96.07 -11.98 7.71
CA SER A 898 -94.72 -11.87 8.30
C SER A 898 -93.74 -13.07 8.35
N SER A 899 -92.54 -12.77 7.86
CA SER A 899 -91.22 -13.19 8.38
C SER A 899 -90.71 -14.63 8.16
N SER A 900 -89.39 -14.68 7.95
CA SER A 900 -88.51 -15.85 7.87
C SER A 900 -88.61 -16.71 6.60
N GLY A 901 -87.71 -16.43 5.65
CA GLY A 901 -87.37 -17.37 4.59
C GLY A 901 -86.60 -18.55 5.16
N GLN A 902 -87.30 -19.50 5.79
CA GLN A 902 -86.83 -20.87 5.86
C GLN A 902 -86.93 -21.47 4.46
N THR A 903 -85.80 -21.90 3.93
CA THR A 903 -85.71 -22.74 2.73
C THR A 903 -86.50 -24.03 2.98
N GLN A 904 -87.74 -24.10 2.51
CA GLN A 904 -88.47 -25.36 2.43
C GLN A 904 -87.73 -26.27 1.44
N LEU A 905 -87.05 -27.28 1.98
CA LEU A 905 -86.50 -28.38 1.21
C LEU A 905 -87.65 -29.09 0.47
N PRO A 906 -87.47 -29.50 -0.80
CA PRO A 906 -88.48 -30.25 -1.53
C PRO A 906 -88.87 -31.52 -0.75
N ALA A 907 -90.15 -31.85 -0.69
CA ALA A 907 -90.64 -33.06 0.00
C ALA A 907 -89.92 -34.34 -0.49
N GLU A 908 -89.45 -34.34 -1.74
CA GLU A 908 -88.68 -35.40 -2.34
C GLU A 908 -87.23 -35.51 -1.79
N LEU A 909 -86.63 -34.40 -1.36
CA LEU A 909 -85.34 -34.42 -0.66
C LEU A 909 -85.51 -34.93 0.77
N ASN A 910 -86.59 -34.57 1.46
CA ASN A 910 -86.93 -35.14 2.76
C ASN A 910 -87.21 -36.64 2.66
N HIS A 911 -87.86 -37.10 1.59
CA HIS A 911 -88.10 -38.53 1.39
C HIS A 911 -86.81 -39.31 1.10
N ARG A 912 -85.89 -38.71 0.33
CA ARG A 912 -84.55 -39.28 0.06
C ARG A 912 -83.66 -39.26 1.30
N LEU A 913 -83.68 -38.20 2.10
CA LEU A 913 -82.95 -38.11 3.37
C LEU A 913 -83.49 -39.12 4.39
N ALA A 914 -84.82 -39.25 4.54
CA ALA A 914 -85.43 -40.28 5.38
C ALA A 914 -85.12 -41.71 4.89
N SER A 915 -85.02 -41.92 3.57
CA SER A 915 -84.58 -43.20 3.00
C SER A 915 -83.10 -43.48 3.26
N ILE A 916 -82.23 -42.46 3.23
CA ILE A 916 -80.80 -42.59 3.54
C ILE A 916 -80.62 -42.87 5.02
N ASP A 917 -81.33 -42.17 5.91
CA ASP A 917 -81.30 -42.42 7.35
C ASP A 917 -81.84 -43.82 7.70
N SER A 918 -82.91 -44.28 7.03
CA SER A 918 -83.41 -45.66 7.19
C SER A 918 -82.41 -46.71 6.73
N ASN A 919 -81.65 -46.43 5.66
CA ASN A 919 -80.63 -47.35 5.15
C ASN A 919 -79.36 -47.32 6.02
N LEU A 920 -78.96 -46.16 6.53
CA LEU A 920 -77.84 -46.02 7.47
C LEU A 920 -78.15 -46.68 8.82
N ALA A 921 -79.38 -46.54 9.34
CA ALA A 921 -79.84 -47.25 10.52
C ALA A 921 -79.82 -48.77 10.31
N ARG A 922 -80.26 -49.26 9.14
CA ARG A 922 -80.16 -50.69 8.78
C ARG A 922 -78.72 -51.19 8.65
N ILE A 923 -77.81 -50.37 8.10
CA ILE A 923 -76.38 -50.72 8.01
C ILE A 923 -75.76 -50.75 9.41
N ALA A 924 -76.10 -49.80 10.28
CA ALA A 924 -75.64 -49.77 11.68
C ALA A 924 -76.14 -50.98 12.47
N ASP A 925 -77.43 -51.33 12.37
CA ASP A 925 -78.02 -52.54 12.99
C ASP A 925 -77.36 -53.83 12.48
N ALA A 926 -77.06 -53.89 11.17
CA ALA A 926 -76.37 -55.02 10.56
C ALA A 926 -74.91 -55.11 11.02
N LEU A 927 -74.23 -53.97 11.19
CA LEU A 927 -72.86 -53.90 11.72
C LEU A 927 -72.80 -54.27 13.21
N GLU A 928 -73.74 -53.81 14.03
CA GLU A 928 -73.85 -54.22 15.44
C GLU A 928 -74.14 -55.72 15.58
N LYS A 929 -74.99 -56.29 14.72
CA LYS A 929 -75.22 -57.75 14.68
C LYS A 929 -73.98 -58.50 14.19
N LEU A 930 -73.23 -57.96 13.22
CA LEU A 930 -71.97 -58.56 12.74
C LEU A 930 -70.88 -58.52 13.83
N VAL A 931 -70.76 -57.40 14.55
CA VAL A 931 -69.84 -57.24 15.69
C VAL A 931 -70.26 -58.13 16.87
N GLY A 932 -71.55 -58.31 17.10
CA GLY A 932 -72.08 -59.25 18.10
C GLY A 932 -71.85 -60.74 17.77
N VAL A 933 -71.69 -61.08 16.48
CA VAL A 933 -71.34 -62.44 16.01
C VAL A 933 -69.83 -62.66 15.96
N LEU A 934 -69.03 -61.62 15.70
CA LEU A 934 -67.56 -61.66 15.72
C LEU A 934 -66.96 -61.48 17.13
N GLY A 935 -67.77 -61.07 18.11
CA GLY A 935 -67.42 -60.88 19.52
C GLY A 935 -67.86 -62.01 20.46
N ARG A 936 -68.16 -63.21 19.92
CA ARG A 936 -68.33 -64.46 20.68
C ARG A 936 -67.37 -65.54 20.22
#